data_AF-A0A7E6EX02-F1
#
_entry.id   AF-A0A7E6EX02-F1
#
_cell.length_a   1.000
_cell.length_b   1.000
_cell.length_c   1.000
_cell.angle_alpha   90.00
_cell.angle_beta   90.00
_cell.angle_gamma   90.00
#
_symmetry.space_group_name_H-M   'P 1'
#
loop_
_entity.id
_entity.type
_entity.pdbx_description
1 polymer ?
#
loop_
_entity_poly.entity_id
_entity_poly.type
_entity_poly.pdbx_seq_one_letter_code
_entity_poly.pdbx_strand_id
1 'polypeptide(L)'
;MADTQEGSNFDYIVMTPTKKGEATHIKIERKKRLTFEDQKVAHIGGGEHKGLVINNQTADDDDNLGKPQLQLGFACFLVDQKTGDHLVETRKLKFWYVDGTEYLDQVTRAYDFFKELIRPDDFPRDYVGFIKKCMKQMQGPIYTQIRRVELSMQQLDQSEAPLSPEVKVETTVMRDHEIPQTIVYESKLPPPPPPVTEEEKIEAVQITSAEECPLPDIIEDERPLPDVIEEEIQTTYRKAENLPPPSFMEDLPPPVGVVEEVVSDIDPDAEEVISDTEIDEDKFSAPIIVGLPKIDNRPKDEILREKMLHILESAYPNILAVEDICRITAADEVMVREQLKELHTRNLVTEMEQGGFMRHVLDEKSEVQLVKQMPTIAANQQPTIAIITAMYYEKLAVDAMMENKTTYMKYKTEGESNVYTIGFIGEHKVVSTKLPAIGHARSAQISSGNTTTRLLGTFQNIEHVFVVGVAGGVPYYTDYYKHVRLGDVVISRGEDRDVIYYYCEKILKNKSGDLQYLHKTFAPKDSSLQQTARKIVETSKNNPESKPWELYLEEGQKLLQGQEVHFMRPSSTTDRLYMNIGEDNVIEVEHPQPPEEIASNFDPDKPRVHYGVLGSGRPVVKSDAIRLDFAGKYNIKAFDTEFDQVLESIIGNRKDSFMFIRGISDYTDGSKNKEWQPYAALTAAAFMKTIIKALTNPLVDDF
;
A
#
# COMPACT_ATOMS: atom_id res chain seq x y z
N MET A 1 -36.10 -55.30 -5.95
CA MET A 1 -36.64 -54.45 -4.87
C MET A 1 -35.65 -54.54 -3.72
N ALA A 2 -35.14 -53.50 -3.11
CA ALA A 2 -35.05 -52.08 -3.41
C ALA A 2 -33.93 -51.63 -2.46
N ASP A 3 -32.87 -51.04 -2.99
CA ASP A 3 -31.96 -50.17 -2.23
C ASP A 3 -31.39 -49.13 -3.20
N THR A 4 -32.32 -48.47 -3.89
CA THR A 4 -32.17 -47.09 -4.30
C THR A 4 -32.40 -46.25 -3.05
N GLN A 5 -31.36 -46.11 -2.22
CA GLN A 5 -31.31 -45.01 -1.27
C GLN A 5 -30.91 -43.75 -2.04
N GLU A 6 -31.89 -42.87 -2.24
CA GLU A 6 -31.68 -41.44 -2.42
C GLU A 6 -30.65 -40.97 -1.38
N GLY A 7 -29.48 -40.56 -1.85
CA GLY A 7 -28.35 -40.24 -0.98
C GLY A 7 -27.54 -39.09 -1.56
N SER A 8 -27.95 -37.87 -1.19
CA SER A 8 -27.19 -36.61 -1.21
C SER A 8 -26.70 -36.08 -2.56
N ASN A 9 -27.13 -34.86 -2.85
CA ASN A 9 -26.77 -33.98 -3.95
C ASN A 9 -25.31 -33.48 -3.81
N PHE A 10 -24.34 -34.38 -3.66
CA PHE A 10 -22.93 -33.99 -3.59
C PHE A 10 -22.39 -33.73 -4.99
N ASP A 11 -22.09 -32.45 -5.25
CA ASP A 11 -21.22 -32.09 -6.36
C ASP A 11 -19.81 -32.62 -6.07
N TYR A 12 -19.28 -33.45 -6.96
CA TYR A 12 -17.88 -33.83 -6.93
C TYR A 12 -17.03 -32.69 -7.47
N ILE A 13 -15.80 -32.56 -6.97
CA ILE A 13 -14.81 -31.62 -7.47
C ILE A 13 -13.91 -32.36 -8.45
N VAL A 14 -13.96 -31.96 -9.71
CA VAL A 14 -13.24 -32.63 -10.80
C VAL A 14 -12.10 -31.76 -11.28
N MET A 15 -10.88 -32.30 -11.23
CA MET A 15 -9.69 -31.71 -11.83
C MET A 15 -9.46 -32.30 -13.21
N THR A 16 -9.28 -31.44 -14.20
CA THR A 16 -8.98 -31.80 -15.59
C THR A 16 -7.84 -30.90 -16.10
N PRO A 17 -6.66 -31.44 -16.43
CA PRO A 17 -5.64 -30.64 -17.09
C PRO A 17 -6.08 -30.30 -18.53
N THR A 18 -5.70 -29.13 -19.01
CA THR A 18 -5.99 -28.64 -20.36
C THR A 18 -4.74 -27.97 -20.90
N LYS A 19 -4.47 -28.14 -22.19
CA LYS A 19 -3.29 -27.58 -22.85
C LYS A 19 -3.71 -26.41 -23.73
N LYS A 20 -3.31 -25.19 -23.35
CA LYS A 20 -3.53 -23.97 -24.13
C LYS A 20 -2.23 -23.19 -24.26
N GLY A 21 -1.60 -23.27 -25.43
CA GLY A 21 -0.35 -22.55 -25.70
C GLY A 21 0.82 -23.03 -24.84
N GLU A 22 1.59 -22.08 -24.30
CA GLU A 22 2.78 -22.31 -23.47
C GLU A 22 2.49 -22.40 -21.96
N ALA A 23 1.24 -22.11 -21.55
CA ALA A 23 0.82 -22.18 -20.16
C ALA A 23 0.06 -23.48 -19.87
N THR A 24 0.20 -23.98 -18.64
CA THR A 24 -0.54 -25.15 -18.18
C THR A 24 -1.81 -24.72 -17.47
N HIS A 25 -2.96 -25.19 -17.97
CA HIS A 25 -4.27 -24.85 -17.43
C HIS A 25 -4.88 -26.05 -16.73
N ILE A 26 -5.31 -25.87 -15.49
CA ILE A 26 -5.99 -26.88 -14.69
C ILE A 26 -7.39 -26.40 -14.41
N LYS A 27 -8.38 -27.10 -14.96
CA LYS A 27 -9.79 -26.87 -14.71
C LYS A 27 -10.22 -27.66 -13.49
N ILE A 28 -10.76 -26.98 -12.48
CA ILE A 28 -11.32 -27.55 -11.26
C ILE A 28 -12.80 -27.14 -11.21
N GLU A 29 -13.73 -28.09 -11.33
CA GLU A 29 -15.16 -27.80 -11.49
C GLU A 29 -16.08 -28.68 -10.66
N ARG A 30 -17.23 -28.13 -10.26
CA ARG A 30 -18.31 -28.89 -9.62
C ARG A 30 -19.09 -29.67 -10.67
N LYS A 31 -19.22 -30.98 -10.48
CA LYS A 31 -20.00 -31.84 -11.37
C LYS A 31 -20.79 -32.90 -10.61
N LYS A 32 -21.96 -33.24 -11.15
CA LYS A 32 -22.80 -34.34 -10.64
C LYS A 32 -22.26 -35.68 -11.13
N ARG A 33 -22.37 -36.75 -10.32
CA ARG A 33 -21.93 -38.11 -10.70
C ARG A 33 -22.42 -38.56 -12.07
N LEU A 34 -23.67 -38.24 -12.40
CA LEU A 34 -24.33 -38.62 -13.65
C LEU A 34 -23.71 -37.97 -14.89
N THR A 35 -22.87 -36.95 -14.73
CA THR A 35 -22.22 -36.22 -15.83
C THR A 35 -20.81 -36.73 -16.14
N PHE A 36 -20.34 -37.78 -15.45
CA PHE A 36 -19.03 -38.36 -15.69
C PHE A 36 -19.07 -39.39 -16.82
N GLU A 37 -18.09 -39.28 -17.70
CA GLU A 37 -17.70 -40.36 -18.60
C GLU A 37 -16.66 -41.20 -17.85
N ASP A 38 -17.05 -42.37 -17.33
CA ASP A 38 -16.16 -43.21 -16.49
C ASP A 38 -14.83 -43.58 -17.18
N GLN A 39 -14.77 -43.52 -18.52
CA GLN A 39 -13.55 -43.75 -19.31
C GLN A 39 -12.50 -42.62 -19.18
N LYS A 40 -12.92 -41.41 -18.77
CA LYS A 40 -12.07 -40.21 -18.64
C LYS A 40 -11.55 -39.99 -17.23
N VAL A 41 -12.01 -40.78 -16.26
CA VAL A 41 -11.63 -40.66 -14.84
C VAL A 41 -10.35 -41.45 -14.59
N ALA A 42 -9.30 -40.75 -14.15
CA ALA A 42 -8.05 -41.35 -13.69
C ALA A 42 -8.24 -41.96 -12.29
N HIS A 43 -8.82 -41.17 -11.39
CA HIS A 43 -8.91 -41.52 -9.97
C HIS A 43 -10.12 -40.85 -9.30
N ILE A 44 -10.71 -41.53 -8.32
CA ILE A 44 -11.75 -41.00 -7.43
C ILE A 44 -11.23 -41.15 -6.00
N GLY A 45 -11.08 -40.03 -5.31
CA GLY A 45 -10.53 -39.99 -3.96
C GLY A 45 -11.37 -40.78 -2.96
N GLY A 46 -10.69 -41.52 -2.10
CA GLY A 46 -11.25 -42.22 -0.93
C GLY A 46 -10.99 -41.48 0.37
N GLY A 47 -11.51 -42.01 1.50
CA GLY A 47 -11.22 -41.50 2.83
C GLY A 47 -11.53 -40.01 2.98
N GLU A 48 -10.54 -39.24 3.45
CA GLU A 48 -10.63 -37.80 3.64
C GLU A 48 -10.77 -37.00 2.33
N HIS A 49 -10.46 -37.61 1.18
CA HIS A 49 -10.58 -37.01 -0.15
C HIS A 49 -11.82 -37.47 -0.93
N LYS A 50 -12.76 -38.12 -0.24
CA LYS A 50 -14.03 -38.54 -0.82
C LYS A 50 -14.71 -37.35 -1.51
N GLY A 51 -14.99 -37.48 -2.81
CA GLY A 51 -15.63 -36.45 -3.62
C GLY A 51 -14.68 -35.69 -4.56
N LEU A 52 -13.37 -35.89 -4.46
CA LEU A 52 -12.39 -35.41 -5.43
C LEU A 52 -12.24 -36.41 -6.58
N VAL A 53 -12.15 -35.91 -7.81
CA VAL A 53 -12.00 -36.71 -9.03
C VAL A 53 -10.90 -36.11 -9.90
N ILE A 54 -10.02 -36.94 -10.44
CA ILE A 54 -8.96 -36.55 -11.36
C ILE A 54 -9.29 -37.15 -12.72
N ASN A 55 -9.33 -36.34 -13.77
CA ASN A 55 -9.53 -36.80 -15.15
C ASN A 55 -8.18 -36.97 -15.87
N ASN A 56 -8.04 -38.04 -16.63
CA ASN A 56 -6.80 -38.39 -17.37
C ASN A 56 -6.73 -37.87 -18.81
N GLN A 57 -7.82 -37.29 -19.34
CA GLN A 57 -7.88 -36.75 -20.70
C GLN A 57 -7.97 -35.23 -20.68
N THR A 58 -7.10 -34.57 -21.46
CA THR A 58 -7.24 -33.16 -21.80
C THR A 58 -8.56 -32.95 -22.52
N ALA A 59 -9.47 -32.19 -21.92
CA ALA A 59 -10.72 -31.85 -22.59
C ALA A 59 -10.44 -30.95 -23.81
N ASP A 60 -11.07 -31.24 -24.95
CA ASP A 60 -11.28 -30.22 -25.97
C ASP A 60 -12.07 -29.08 -25.35
N ASP A 61 -11.77 -27.87 -25.83
CA ASP A 61 -12.14 -26.57 -25.27
C ASP A 61 -13.64 -26.22 -25.42
N ASP A 62 -14.52 -27.21 -25.29
CA ASP A 62 -15.95 -27.09 -25.52
C ASP A 62 -16.63 -26.55 -24.24
N ASP A 63 -16.37 -25.29 -23.92
CA ASP A 63 -16.92 -24.63 -22.74
C ASP A 63 -18.19 -23.83 -23.06
N ASN A 64 -19.34 -24.45 -22.77
CA ASN A 64 -20.66 -23.80 -22.69
C ASN A 64 -20.81 -22.80 -21.52
N LEU A 65 -19.73 -22.53 -20.78
CA LEU A 65 -19.70 -21.71 -19.56
C LEU A 65 -19.41 -20.23 -19.81
N GLY A 66 -19.01 -19.86 -21.03
CA GLY A 66 -18.58 -18.50 -21.34
C GLY A 66 -17.26 -18.12 -20.66
N LYS A 67 -16.95 -16.82 -20.65
CA LYS A 67 -15.72 -16.25 -20.08
C LYS A 67 -15.78 -16.21 -18.54
N PRO A 68 -14.62 -16.20 -17.85
CA PRO A 68 -14.58 -16.10 -16.39
C PRO A 68 -15.13 -14.75 -15.90
N GLN A 69 -15.85 -14.76 -14.79
CA GLN A 69 -16.41 -13.55 -14.16
C GLN A 69 -15.37 -12.78 -13.34
N LEU A 70 -14.41 -13.48 -12.72
CA LEU A 70 -13.32 -12.87 -11.96
C LEU A 70 -12.00 -13.58 -12.24
N GLN A 71 -10.89 -12.84 -12.10
CA GLN A 71 -9.54 -13.37 -12.21
C GLN A 71 -8.66 -12.74 -11.12
N LEU A 72 -7.75 -13.55 -10.56
CA LEU A 72 -6.67 -13.08 -9.71
C LEU A 72 -5.36 -13.72 -10.17
N GLY A 73 -4.31 -12.93 -10.37
CA GLY A 73 -2.98 -13.40 -10.71
C GLY A 73 -1.95 -13.07 -9.62
N PHE A 74 -0.92 -13.88 -9.46
CA PHE A 74 0.20 -13.62 -8.56
C PHE A 74 1.49 -14.29 -9.05
N ALA A 75 2.65 -13.81 -8.60
CA ALA A 75 3.95 -14.39 -8.91
C ALA A 75 4.52 -15.23 -7.75
N CYS A 76 5.15 -16.34 -8.09
CA CYS A 76 5.88 -17.23 -7.18
C CYS A 76 7.37 -17.23 -7.56
N PHE A 77 8.23 -17.03 -6.56
CA PHE A 77 9.67 -17.23 -6.69
C PHE A 77 10.01 -18.66 -6.25
N LEU A 78 10.36 -19.50 -7.21
CA LEU A 78 10.69 -20.90 -7.03
C LEU A 78 12.20 -21.08 -7.00
N VAL A 79 12.69 -22.08 -6.26
CA VAL A 79 14.10 -22.47 -6.23
C VAL A 79 14.19 -23.94 -6.65
N ASP A 80 14.91 -24.21 -7.74
CA ASP A 80 15.26 -25.57 -8.14
C ASP A 80 16.30 -26.11 -7.16
N GLN A 81 16.01 -27.18 -6.41
CA GLN A 81 16.94 -27.64 -5.39
C GLN A 81 18.12 -28.46 -5.97
N LYS A 82 18.05 -28.92 -7.23
CA LYS A 82 19.14 -29.67 -7.88
C LYS A 82 20.20 -28.73 -8.36
N THR A 83 19.76 -27.64 -8.98
CA THR A 83 20.67 -26.68 -9.60
C THR A 83 20.91 -25.46 -8.72
N GLY A 84 20.02 -25.20 -7.76
CA GLY A 84 19.98 -23.96 -6.98
C GLY A 84 19.41 -22.79 -7.76
N ASP A 85 18.88 -23.02 -8.97
CA ASP A 85 18.44 -21.95 -9.85
C ASP A 85 17.12 -21.34 -9.37
N HIS A 86 17.04 -20.01 -9.43
CA HIS A 86 15.82 -19.29 -9.13
C HIS A 86 14.98 -19.16 -10.40
N LEU A 87 13.71 -19.54 -10.29
CA LEU A 87 12.71 -19.46 -11.35
C LEU A 87 11.56 -18.58 -10.87
N VAL A 88 10.95 -17.84 -11.78
CA VAL A 88 9.69 -17.15 -11.48
C VAL A 88 8.57 -17.77 -12.27
N GLU A 89 7.48 -18.06 -11.58
CA GLU A 89 6.25 -18.57 -12.17
C GLU A 89 5.10 -17.61 -11.86
N THR A 90 4.30 -17.29 -12.87
CA THR A 90 3.03 -16.58 -12.68
C THR A 90 1.88 -17.58 -12.60
N ARG A 91 1.00 -17.37 -11.62
CA ARG A 91 -0.19 -18.18 -11.39
C ARG A 91 -1.42 -17.33 -11.51
N LYS A 92 -2.42 -17.77 -12.27
CA LYS A 92 -3.71 -17.09 -12.43
C LYS A 92 -4.86 -18.01 -12.07
N LEU A 93 -5.73 -17.54 -11.19
CA LEU A 93 -6.98 -18.17 -10.79
C LEU A 93 -8.12 -17.45 -11.48
N LYS A 94 -8.87 -18.14 -12.32
CA LYS A 94 -10.09 -17.63 -12.97
C LYS A 94 -11.30 -18.31 -12.36
N PHE A 95 -12.34 -17.54 -12.07
CA PHE A 95 -13.51 -17.99 -11.32
C PHE A 95 -14.77 -17.91 -12.17
N TRP A 96 -15.54 -18.99 -12.15
CA TRP A 96 -16.92 -19.02 -12.63
C TRP A 96 -17.87 -19.32 -11.49
N TYR A 97 -18.99 -18.61 -11.46
CA TYR A 97 -19.98 -18.71 -10.40
C TYR A 97 -21.27 -19.37 -10.87
N VAL A 98 -22.08 -19.81 -9.91
CA VAL A 98 -23.47 -20.20 -10.15
C VAL A 98 -24.26 -18.99 -10.68
N ASP A 99 -25.14 -19.22 -11.66
CA ASP A 99 -25.96 -18.16 -12.26
C ASP A 99 -26.80 -17.46 -11.18
N GLY A 100 -26.81 -16.12 -11.21
CA GLY A 100 -27.53 -15.30 -10.23
C GLY A 100 -26.75 -14.97 -8.95
N THR A 101 -25.50 -15.44 -8.80
CA THR A 101 -24.63 -14.98 -7.70
C THR A 101 -24.36 -13.47 -7.81
N GLU A 102 -24.61 -12.70 -6.76
CA GLU A 102 -24.38 -11.25 -6.74
C GLU A 102 -22.89 -10.90 -6.88
N TYR A 103 -22.55 -9.81 -7.58
CA TYR A 103 -21.15 -9.42 -7.81
C TYR A 103 -20.33 -9.29 -6.52
N LEU A 104 -20.92 -8.72 -5.46
CA LEU A 104 -20.21 -8.57 -4.18
C LEU A 104 -19.87 -9.93 -3.55
N ASP A 105 -20.79 -10.88 -3.60
CA ASP A 105 -20.55 -12.25 -3.16
C ASP A 105 -19.44 -12.90 -4.01
N GLN A 106 -19.44 -12.69 -5.33
CA GLN A 106 -18.36 -13.19 -6.21
C GLN A 106 -16.99 -12.65 -5.76
N VAL A 107 -16.89 -11.33 -5.55
CA VAL A 107 -15.66 -10.65 -5.13
C VAL A 107 -15.16 -11.17 -3.78
N THR A 108 -16.05 -11.26 -2.78
CA THR A 108 -15.71 -11.75 -1.44
C THR A 108 -15.26 -13.19 -1.48
N ARG A 109 -15.99 -14.07 -2.18
CA ARG A 109 -15.64 -15.50 -2.26
C ARG A 109 -14.35 -15.74 -3.01
N ALA A 110 -14.06 -15.02 -4.10
CA ALA A 110 -12.75 -15.09 -4.77
C ALA A 110 -11.60 -14.66 -3.83
N TYR A 111 -11.79 -13.57 -3.09
CA TYR A 111 -10.76 -13.04 -2.20
C TYR A 111 -10.47 -13.98 -1.04
N ASP A 112 -11.51 -14.45 -0.36
CA ASP A 112 -11.38 -15.41 0.75
C ASP A 112 -10.74 -16.71 0.25
N PHE A 113 -11.18 -17.19 -0.94
CA PHE A 113 -10.61 -18.38 -1.56
C PHE A 113 -9.11 -18.22 -1.77
N PHE A 114 -8.71 -17.11 -2.39
CA PHE A 114 -7.30 -16.82 -2.65
C PHE A 114 -6.48 -16.67 -1.36
N LYS A 115 -6.98 -15.90 -0.39
CA LYS A 115 -6.28 -15.62 0.88
C LYS A 115 -6.01 -16.89 1.69
N GLU A 116 -6.98 -17.79 1.75
CA GLU A 116 -6.80 -19.10 2.39
C GLU A 116 -5.84 -20.00 1.61
N LEU A 117 -5.90 -19.96 0.27
CA LEU A 117 -5.03 -20.76 -0.60
C LEU A 117 -3.55 -20.40 -0.40
N ILE A 118 -3.25 -19.11 -0.26
CA ILE A 118 -1.89 -18.57 -0.13
C ILE A 118 -1.37 -18.41 1.31
N ARG A 119 -2.14 -18.83 2.32
CA ARG A 119 -1.78 -18.63 3.73
C ARG A 119 -0.40 -19.25 4.04
N PRO A 120 0.56 -18.52 4.65
CA PRO A 120 1.95 -18.96 4.85
C PRO A 120 2.09 -20.29 5.58
N ASP A 121 1.40 -20.46 6.72
CA ASP A 121 1.54 -21.65 7.58
C ASP A 121 1.17 -22.96 6.85
N ASP A 122 0.36 -22.85 5.80
CA ASP A 122 -0.15 -23.97 5.02
C ASP A 122 0.05 -23.71 3.52
N PHE A 123 1.06 -22.92 3.14
CA PHE A 123 1.31 -22.64 1.73
C PHE A 123 1.94 -23.87 1.07
N PRO A 124 1.31 -24.44 0.02
CA PRO A 124 1.85 -25.64 -0.59
C PRO A 124 3.21 -25.39 -1.24
N ARG A 125 4.19 -26.24 -0.90
CA ARG A 125 5.59 -26.12 -1.35
C ARG A 125 5.81 -26.56 -2.79
N ASP A 126 4.84 -27.26 -3.38
CA ASP A 126 4.89 -27.71 -4.77
C ASP A 126 3.53 -27.48 -5.48
N TYR A 127 3.54 -27.64 -6.80
CA TYR A 127 2.34 -27.46 -7.61
C TYR A 127 1.26 -28.51 -7.33
N VAL A 128 1.62 -29.73 -6.92
CA VAL A 128 0.67 -30.84 -6.65
C VAL A 128 -0.14 -30.52 -5.40
N GLY A 129 0.53 -30.16 -4.31
CA GLY A 129 -0.07 -29.68 -3.07
C GLY A 129 -0.90 -28.42 -3.32
N PHE A 130 -0.46 -27.52 -4.20
CA PHE A 130 -1.22 -26.32 -4.57
C PHE A 130 -2.55 -26.67 -5.25
N ILE A 131 -2.52 -27.57 -6.23
CA ILE A 131 -3.73 -28.08 -6.91
C ILE A 131 -4.62 -28.82 -5.91
N LYS A 132 -4.06 -29.70 -5.07
CA LYS A 132 -4.79 -30.47 -4.06
C LYS A 132 -5.50 -29.55 -3.08
N LYS A 133 -4.81 -28.51 -2.58
CA LYS A 133 -5.39 -27.50 -1.70
C LYS A 133 -6.53 -26.76 -2.39
N CYS A 134 -6.35 -26.35 -3.64
CA CYS A 134 -7.40 -25.70 -4.43
C CYS A 134 -8.65 -26.59 -4.59
N MET A 135 -8.47 -27.89 -4.91
CA MET A 135 -9.57 -28.86 -5.00
C MET A 135 -10.30 -29.05 -3.67
N LYS A 136 -9.55 -29.23 -2.56
CA LYS A 136 -10.09 -29.40 -1.21
C LYS A 136 -10.84 -28.17 -0.74
N GLN A 137 -10.29 -26.99 -0.99
CA GLN A 137 -10.91 -25.74 -0.63
C GLN A 137 -12.21 -25.54 -1.42
N MET A 138 -12.21 -25.84 -2.72
CA MET A 138 -13.43 -25.82 -3.53
C MET A 138 -14.46 -26.85 -3.02
N GLN A 139 -14.08 -27.94 -2.37
CA GLN A 139 -15.02 -28.85 -1.72
C GLN A 139 -15.70 -28.23 -0.48
N GLY A 140 -15.10 -27.22 0.13
CA GLY A 140 -15.57 -26.59 1.36
C GLY A 140 -16.97 -25.96 1.23
N PRO A 141 -17.76 -25.94 2.33
CA PRO A 141 -19.15 -25.48 2.31
C PRO A 141 -19.30 -23.98 2.02
N ILE A 142 -18.24 -23.20 2.26
CA ILE A 142 -18.20 -21.74 2.07
C ILE A 142 -18.18 -21.37 0.58
N TYR A 143 -17.63 -22.24 -0.28
CA TYR A 143 -17.35 -21.94 -1.68
C TYR A 143 -18.36 -22.53 -2.67
N THR A 144 -19.54 -22.94 -2.19
CA THR A 144 -20.59 -23.62 -2.99
C THR A 144 -21.06 -22.79 -4.19
N GLN A 145 -20.97 -21.46 -4.12
CA GLN A 145 -21.30 -20.56 -5.23
C GLN A 145 -20.24 -20.54 -6.35
N ILE A 146 -19.02 -21.02 -6.10
CA ILE A 146 -17.98 -21.17 -7.13
C ILE A 146 -18.27 -22.46 -7.90
N ARG A 147 -18.58 -22.32 -9.19
CA ARG A 147 -18.87 -23.43 -10.11
C ARG A 147 -17.59 -24.01 -10.70
N ARG A 148 -16.60 -23.17 -11.00
CA ARG A 148 -15.29 -23.56 -11.55
C ARG A 148 -14.20 -22.59 -11.12
N VAL A 149 -13.02 -23.15 -10.86
CA VAL A 149 -11.75 -22.45 -10.80
C VAL A 149 -10.86 -23.00 -11.91
N GLU A 150 -10.30 -22.12 -12.74
CA GLU A 150 -9.22 -22.49 -13.67
C GLU A 150 -7.92 -21.89 -13.18
N LEU A 151 -6.94 -22.76 -12.92
CA LEU A 151 -5.58 -22.39 -12.56
C LEU A 151 -4.70 -22.39 -13.81
N SER A 152 -4.08 -21.27 -14.14
CA SER A 152 -3.07 -21.13 -15.19
C SER A 152 -1.72 -20.96 -14.53
N MET A 153 -0.70 -21.70 -14.95
CA MET A 153 0.68 -21.59 -14.48
C MET A 153 1.60 -21.35 -15.68
N GLN A 154 2.46 -20.34 -15.59
CA GLN A 154 3.39 -19.97 -16.66
C GLN A 154 4.72 -19.51 -16.07
N GLN A 155 5.80 -20.18 -16.47
CA GLN A 155 7.16 -19.78 -16.13
C GLN A 155 7.57 -18.53 -16.93
N LEU A 156 8.22 -17.58 -16.26
CA LEU A 156 8.75 -16.36 -16.88
C LEU A 156 10.25 -16.51 -17.15
N ASP A 157 10.69 -15.89 -18.24
CA ASP A 157 12.12 -15.67 -18.50
C ASP A 157 12.71 -14.70 -17.47
N GLN A 158 14.00 -14.83 -17.15
CA GLN A 158 14.67 -13.97 -16.16
C GLN A 158 14.61 -12.47 -16.47
N SER A 159 14.45 -12.09 -17.74
CA SER A 159 14.27 -10.68 -18.15
C SER A 159 12.86 -10.14 -17.90
N GLU A 160 11.88 -11.02 -17.77
CA GLU A 160 10.46 -10.70 -17.53
C GLU A 160 10.05 -10.95 -16.06
N ALA A 161 10.88 -11.69 -15.33
CA ALA A 161 10.74 -11.91 -13.91
C ALA A 161 10.66 -10.58 -13.13
N PRO A 162 9.71 -10.42 -12.20
CA PRO A 162 9.75 -9.34 -11.24
C PRO A 162 11.04 -9.47 -10.40
N LEU A 163 11.62 -8.35 -10.01
CA LEU A 163 12.77 -8.34 -9.10
C LEU A 163 12.39 -9.09 -7.81
N SER A 164 13.09 -10.19 -7.52
CA SER A 164 12.92 -10.96 -6.29
C SER A 164 13.10 -10.06 -5.07
N PRO A 165 12.20 -10.05 -4.06
CA PRO A 165 12.49 -9.40 -2.80
C PRO A 165 13.75 -10.01 -2.14
N GLU A 166 14.86 -9.28 -2.08
CA GLU A 166 16.02 -9.57 -1.23
C GLU A 166 15.53 -9.66 0.22
N VAL A 167 15.54 -10.87 0.76
CA VAL A 167 15.37 -11.11 2.19
C VAL A 167 16.61 -10.56 2.89
N LYS A 168 16.53 -9.33 3.41
CA LYS A 168 17.48 -8.89 4.44
C LYS A 168 17.04 -9.50 5.77
N VAL A 169 17.79 -10.49 6.24
CA VAL A 169 17.81 -10.84 7.67
C VAL A 169 18.52 -9.70 8.39
N GLU A 170 17.82 -8.61 8.67
CA GLU A 170 18.28 -7.64 9.66
C GLU A 170 17.88 -8.16 11.03
N THR A 171 18.85 -8.71 11.77
CA THR A 171 18.74 -8.87 13.21
C THR A 171 18.63 -7.48 13.82
N THR A 172 17.41 -6.96 13.97
CA THR A 172 17.15 -5.68 14.61
C THR A 172 17.42 -5.81 16.10
N VAL A 173 18.67 -5.58 16.51
CA VAL A 173 18.93 -5.05 17.84
C VAL A 173 18.45 -3.61 17.80
N MET A 174 17.30 -3.37 18.45
CA MET A 174 16.78 -2.04 18.75
C MET A 174 17.92 -1.17 19.29
N ARG A 175 18.29 -0.11 18.56
CA ARG A 175 19.04 1.01 19.12
C ARG A 175 18.13 2.22 19.12
N ASP A 176 17.61 2.50 20.30
CA ASP A 176 16.96 3.74 20.65
C ASP A 176 17.90 4.94 20.36
N HIS A 177 17.30 5.97 19.76
CA HIS A 177 17.55 7.40 20.01
C HIS A 177 19.00 7.86 20.28
N GLU A 178 19.58 8.66 19.37
CA GLU A 178 20.57 9.67 19.77
C GLU A 178 20.25 11.06 19.22
N ILE A 179 19.77 11.87 20.16
CA ILE A 179 19.72 13.34 20.18
C ILE A 179 21.16 13.86 20.38
N PRO A 180 21.56 15.03 19.84
CA PRO A 180 22.89 15.59 20.06
C PRO A 180 23.15 15.91 21.54
N GLN A 181 24.29 15.41 22.06
CA GLN A 181 24.68 15.47 23.46
C GLN A 181 24.88 16.90 23.99
N THR A 182 24.31 17.15 25.17
CA THR A 182 24.62 18.29 26.05
C THR A 182 25.73 17.89 27.03
N ILE A 183 26.72 18.77 27.20
CA ILE A 183 27.91 18.63 28.06
C ILE A 183 27.53 18.61 29.55
N VAL A 184 27.92 17.60 30.34
CA VAL A 184 28.19 17.72 31.80
C VAL A 184 29.21 16.67 32.31
N TYR A 185 30.28 17.18 32.93
CA TYR A 185 31.30 16.67 33.88
C TYR A 185 31.46 15.18 34.26
N GLU A 186 32.73 14.74 34.23
CA GLU A 186 33.29 13.50 34.79
C GLU A 186 33.20 13.41 36.33
N SER A 187 32.89 12.22 36.85
CA SER A 187 33.41 11.75 38.15
C SER A 187 33.68 10.24 38.14
N LYS A 188 34.94 9.88 38.40
CA LYS A 188 35.50 8.51 38.47
C LYS A 188 35.03 7.74 39.71
N LEU A 189 34.87 6.41 39.60
CA LEU A 189 35.12 5.37 40.63
C LEU A 189 34.92 3.94 40.02
N PRO A 190 35.39 2.84 40.65
CA PRO A 190 36.46 1.96 40.13
C PRO A 190 35.96 0.55 39.70
N PRO A 191 36.83 -0.34 39.15
CA PRO A 191 36.38 -1.58 38.48
C PRO A 191 36.10 -2.75 39.45
N PRO A 192 35.27 -3.73 39.03
CA PRO A 192 35.01 -4.95 39.80
C PRO A 192 36.14 -6.02 39.65
N PRO A 193 36.29 -6.94 40.63
CA PRO A 193 37.37 -7.94 40.72
C PRO A 193 37.12 -9.25 39.90
N PRO A 194 38.15 -10.12 39.75
CA PRO A 194 38.23 -11.18 38.73
C PRO A 194 37.67 -12.56 39.18
N PRO A 195 37.56 -13.57 38.27
CA PRO A 195 36.81 -14.80 38.52
C PRO A 195 37.65 -15.88 39.24
N VAL A 196 36.96 -16.80 39.92
CA VAL A 196 37.56 -17.95 40.61
C VAL A 196 37.20 -19.25 39.91
N THR A 197 38.20 -20.11 39.82
CA THR A 197 38.37 -21.36 39.09
C THR A 197 37.74 -22.60 39.75
N GLU A 198 37.54 -23.62 38.92
CA GLU A 198 37.21 -25.00 39.28
C GLU A 198 38.23 -25.70 40.19
N GLU A 199 37.75 -26.64 41.01
CA GLU A 199 38.55 -27.78 41.46
C GLU A 199 37.66 -29.00 41.82
N GLU A 200 38.07 -30.15 41.30
CA GLU A 200 37.49 -31.49 41.35
C GLU A 200 37.69 -32.21 42.70
N LYS A 201 36.83 -33.20 43.05
CA LYS A 201 37.14 -34.66 43.20
C LYS A 201 36.23 -35.47 44.16
N ILE A 202 35.64 -36.53 43.60
CA ILE A 202 35.65 -37.98 43.98
C ILE A 202 35.24 -38.39 45.43
N GLU A 203 34.21 -39.25 45.59
CA GLU A 203 34.31 -40.72 45.80
C GLU A 203 32.93 -41.39 46.01
N ALA A 204 32.86 -42.72 45.85
CA ALA A 204 31.67 -43.51 45.50
C ALA A 204 31.24 -44.59 46.52
N VAL A 205 30.12 -45.28 46.20
CA VAL A 205 29.67 -46.64 46.63
C VAL A 205 28.80 -46.66 47.92
N GLN A 206 27.57 -47.22 48.03
CA GLN A 206 27.13 -48.61 47.74
C GLN A 206 25.60 -48.91 47.94
N ILE A 207 24.99 -49.72 47.03
CA ILE A 207 23.96 -50.82 47.16
C ILE A 207 22.51 -50.55 47.67
N THR A 208 21.43 -50.84 46.89
CA THR A 208 20.64 -52.11 46.71
C THR A 208 19.61 -51.89 45.56
N SER A 209 19.47 -52.65 44.46
CA SER A 209 19.04 -54.05 44.14
C SER A 209 17.51 -54.28 43.98
N ALA A 210 17.16 -55.00 42.89
CA ALA A 210 15.88 -55.60 42.44
C ALA A 210 15.00 -54.69 41.54
N GLU A 211 14.48 -55.08 40.37
CA GLU A 211 14.26 -56.38 39.70
C GLU A 211 14.06 -56.17 38.17
N GLU A 212 14.31 -57.21 37.36
CA GLU A 212 14.37 -57.21 35.88
C GLU A 212 13.04 -57.54 35.16
N CYS A 213 13.04 -57.24 33.84
CA CYS A 213 12.32 -57.83 32.68
C CYS A 213 11.18 -57.00 32.03
N PRO A 214 10.94 -57.14 30.71
CA PRO A 214 11.85 -56.91 29.59
C PRO A 214 11.23 -56.02 28.48
N LEU A 215 12.06 -55.47 27.60
CA LEU A 215 11.67 -54.83 26.33
C LEU A 215 11.00 -55.83 25.37
N PRO A 216 10.14 -55.32 24.47
CA PRO A 216 10.22 -55.71 23.07
C PRO A 216 10.62 -54.51 22.21
N ASP A 217 11.68 -54.72 21.43
CA ASP A 217 12.05 -53.91 20.27
C ASP A 217 11.04 -54.09 19.13
N ILE A 218 11.15 -53.17 18.16
CA ILE A 218 10.52 -53.08 16.83
C ILE A 218 9.33 -52.11 16.82
N ILE A 219 9.64 -50.81 16.70
CA ILE A 219 8.77 -49.88 15.98
C ILE A 219 9.28 -49.89 14.54
N GLU A 220 8.46 -50.44 13.65
CA GLU A 220 8.61 -50.30 12.22
C GLU A 220 8.56 -48.80 11.87
N ASP A 221 9.51 -48.39 11.03
CA ASP A 221 9.55 -47.12 10.32
C ASP A 221 8.28 -46.97 9.46
N GLU A 222 7.17 -46.52 10.06
CA GLU A 222 5.98 -46.07 9.33
C GLU A 222 6.31 -44.75 8.63
N ARG A 223 7.04 -44.84 7.52
CA ARG A 223 6.94 -43.82 6.48
C ARG A 223 5.48 -43.80 6.00
N PRO A 224 4.78 -42.65 6.02
CA PRO A 224 3.42 -42.57 5.52
C PRO A 224 3.40 -43.01 4.05
N LEU A 225 2.48 -43.91 3.72
CA LEU A 225 2.22 -44.31 2.33
C LEU A 225 1.91 -43.05 1.50
N PRO A 226 2.45 -42.92 0.27
CA PRO A 226 2.18 -41.76 -0.57
C PRO A 226 0.68 -41.58 -0.80
N ASP A 227 0.21 -40.34 -0.68
CA ASP A 227 -1.18 -39.96 -0.95
C ASP A 227 -1.47 -40.26 -2.43
N VAL A 228 -2.24 -41.32 -2.70
CA VAL A 228 -2.55 -41.81 -4.06
C VAL A 228 -3.11 -40.70 -4.96
N ILE A 229 -3.78 -39.71 -4.36
CA ILE A 229 -4.29 -38.55 -5.10
C ILE A 229 -3.18 -37.61 -5.56
N GLU A 230 -2.13 -37.42 -4.75
CA GLU A 230 -0.97 -36.63 -5.17
C GLU A 230 -0.22 -37.30 -6.32
N GLU A 231 -0.01 -38.62 -6.25
CA GLU A 231 0.60 -39.38 -7.34
C GLU A 231 -0.21 -39.26 -8.64
N GLU A 232 -1.54 -39.31 -8.54
CA GLU A 232 -2.43 -39.20 -9.69
C GLU A 232 -2.52 -37.77 -10.25
N ILE A 233 -2.55 -36.74 -9.39
CA ILE A 233 -2.46 -35.33 -9.81
C ILE A 233 -1.14 -35.15 -10.56
N GLN A 234 -0.03 -35.62 -9.98
CA GLN A 234 1.30 -35.49 -10.56
C GLN A 234 1.42 -36.21 -11.90
N THR A 235 0.92 -37.45 -11.99
CA THR A 235 0.95 -38.25 -13.22
C THR A 235 0.11 -37.59 -14.32
N THR A 236 -1.05 -37.08 -13.96
CA THR A 236 -1.99 -36.40 -14.86
C THR A 236 -1.41 -35.07 -15.35
N TYR A 237 -0.75 -34.31 -14.46
CA TYR A 237 -0.06 -33.07 -14.78
C TYR A 237 1.12 -33.29 -15.74
N ARG A 238 2.01 -34.25 -15.44
CA ARG A 238 3.17 -34.58 -16.30
C ARG A 238 2.75 -35.00 -17.71
N LYS A 239 1.66 -35.76 -17.85
CA LYS A 239 1.11 -36.15 -19.16
C LYS A 239 0.69 -34.94 -20.00
N ALA A 240 0.26 -33.85 -19.37
CA ALA A 240 -0.10 -32.62 -20.08
C ALA A 240 1.14 -31.81 -20.53
N GLU A 241 2.22 -31.82 -19.74
CA GLU A 241 3.42 -31.00 -19.97
C GLU A 241 4.59 -31.72 -20.68
N ASN A 242 4.59 -33.05 -20.80
CA ASN A 242 5.76 -33.84 -21.25
C ASN A 242 7.03 -33.62 -20.39
N LEU A 243 6.89 -33.30 -19.10
CA LEU A 243 8.02 -33.07 -18.20
C LEU A 243 8.54 -34.37 -17.53
N PRO A 244 9.86 -34.49 -17.29
CA PRO A 244 10.44 -35.55 -16.46
C PRO A 244 10.06 -35.38 -14.96
N PRO A 245 10.18 -36.45 -14.14
CA PRO A 245 9.75 -36.42 -12.74
C PRO A 245 10.51 -35.38 -11.90
N PRO A 246 9.84 -34.56 -11.06
CA PRO A 246 10.50 -33.85 -9.98
C PRO A 246 11.17 -34.85 -9.05
N SER A 247 12.20 -34.36 -8.39
CA SER A 247 13.15 -35.14 -7.64
C SER A 247 13.51 -34.30 -6.44
N PHE A 248 12.52 -34.06 -5.58
CA PHE A 248 12.60 -33.33 -4.32
C PHE A 248 11.45 -33.92 -3.47
N MET A 249 11.63 -34.49 -2.28
CA MET A 249 12.30 -33.95 -1.09
C MET A 249 12.66 -35.12 -0.11
N GLU A 250 13.69 -34.95 0.71
CA GLU A 250 13.79 -35.55 2.06
C GLU A 250 14.50 -34.51 2.99
N ASP A 251 13.90 -34.30 4.17
CA ASP A 251 14.34 -33.63 5.40
C ASP A 251 14.98 -32.22 5.39
N LEU A 252 14.21 -31.22 5.85
CA LEU A 252 14.74 -30.11 6.65
C LEU A 252 14.52 -30.44 8.15
N PRO A 253 15.45 -30.06 9.05
CA PRO A 253 15.30 -30.31 10.48
C PRO A 253 14.08 -29.55 11.03
N PRO A 254 13.49 -30.01 12.14
CA PRO A 254 12.34 -29.35 12.74
C PRO A 254 12.70 -27.90 13.14
N PRO A 255 11.71 -26.99 13.18
CA PRO A 255 11.92 -25.67 13.76
C PRO A 255 12.45 -25.83 15.19
N VAL A 256 13.52 -25.08 15.50
CA VAL A 256 14.08 -24.98 16.84
C VAL A 256 12.97 -24.48 17.76
N GLY A 257 12.55 -25.32 18.72
CA GLY A 257 11.51 -25.00 19.67
C GLY A 257 11.83 -23.77 20.48
N VAL A 258 10.88 -22.84 20.56
CA VAL A 258 10.87 -21.80 21.59
C VAL A 258 10.30 -22.42 22.85
N VAL A 259 11.02 -22.25 23.95
CA VAL A 259 10.65 -22.64 25.30
C VAL A 259 9.37 -21.89 25.68
N GLU A 260 8.29 -22.61 25.98
CA GLU A 260 7.16 -22.05 26.71
C GLU A 260 7.64 -21.68 28.13
N GLU A 261 7.79 -20.38 28.41
CA GLU A 261 7.84 -19.92 29.80
C GLU A 261 6.46 -20.10 30.41
N VAL A 262 6.33 -21.13 31.23
CA VAL A 262 5.23 -21.30 32.17
C VAL A 262 5.33 -20.19 33.22
N VAL A 263 4.52 -19.14 33.08
CA VAL A 263 4.29 -18.19 34.17
C VAL A 263 3.31 -18.84 35.15
N SER A 264 3.86 -19.52 36.16
CA SER A 264 3.13 -19.89 37.38
C SER A 264 3.29 -18.76 38.40
N ASP A 265 2.18 -18.08 38.71
CA ASP A 265 1.75 -17.67 40.06
C ASP A 265 0.73 -16.51 39.93
N ILE A 266 -0.55 -16.84 40.01
CA ILE A 266 -1.62 -15.85 40.20
C ILE A 266 -2.23 -16.09 41.59
N ASP A 267 -2.05 -15.09 42.44
CA ASP A 267 -2.68 -14.94 43.76
C ASP A 267 -4.22 -14.80 43.59
N PRO A 268 -5.07 -15.63 44.24
CA PRO A 268 -6.51 -15.64 43.96
C PRO A 268 -7.30 -14.42 44.46
N ASP A 269 -6.69 -13.48 45.18
CA ASP A 269 -7.42 -12.43 45.93
C ASP A 269 -7.12 -10.98 45.50
N ALA A 270 -6.61 -10.75 44.29
CA ALA A 270 -6.50 -9.38 43.74
C ALA A 270 -7.78 -8.98 42.97
N GLU A 271 -8.66 -8.18 43.60
CA GLU A 271 -9.69 -7.42 42.88
C GLU A 271 -9.03 -6.42 41.92
N GLU A 272 -8.75 -6.83 40.68
CA GLU A 272 -8.21 -5.94 39.65
C GLU A 272 -9.31 -5.09 38.99
N VAL A 273 -9.14 -3.78 39.10
CA VAL A 273 -9.87 -2.77 38.35
C VAL A 273 -9.58 -2.96 36.85
N ILE A 274 -10.61 -3.36 36.11
CA ILE A 274 -10.56 -3.69 34.69
C ILE A 274 -10.38 -2.43 33.84
N SER A 275 -9.27 -2.32 33.09
CA SER A 275 -9.06 -1.29 32.06
C SER A 275 -8.52 -1.88 30.75
N ASP A 276 -8.99 -1.37 29.60
CA ASP A 276 -8.46 -1.71 28.27
C ASP A 276 -6.96 -1.41 28.19
N THR A 277 -6.20 -2.25 27.49
CA THR A 277 -4.74 -2.10 27.38
C THR A 277 -4.37 -1.36 26.09
N GLU A 278 -3.64 -0.26 26.22
CA GLU A 278 -3.05 0.45 25.09
C GLU A 278 -1.98 -0.43 24.43
N ILE A 279 -2.05 -0.55 23.09
CA ILE A 279 -1.04 -1.31 22.35
C ILE A 279 0.20 -0.43 22.23
N ASP A 280 1.34 -0.95 22.68
CA ASP A 280 2.64 -0.32 22.45
C ASP A 280 2.95 -0.31 20.94
N GLU A 281 2.85 0.87 20.34
CA GLU A 281 2.97 1.11 18.90
C GLU A 281 4.35 0.77 18.32
N ASP A 282 5.37 0.63 19.17
CA ASP A 282 6.73 0.27 18.76
C ASP A 282 6.99 -1.25 18.87
N LYS A 283 6.09 -2.01 19.52
CA LYS A 283 6.15 -3.49 19.57
C LYS A 283 5.38 -4.18 18.44
N PHE A 284 4.53 -3.45 17.70
CA PHE A 284 3.68 -3.98 16.62
C PHE A 284 4.15 -3.57 15.21
N SER A 285 5.43 -3.26 15.05
CA SER A 285 6.02 -2.98 13.74
C SER A 285 6.17 -4.27 12.94
N ALA A 286 5.18 -4.60 12.12
CA ALA A 286 5.43 -5.43 10.94
C ALA A 286 6.14 -4.55 9.89
N PRO A 287 7.08 -5.07 9.10
CA PRO A 287 7.76 -4.30 8.06
C PRO A 287 6.71 -3.74 7.09
N ILE A 288 6.76 -2.43 6.89
CA ILE A 288 5.90 -1.78 5.90
C ILE A 288 6.46 -2.14 4.53
N ILE A 289 5.66 -2.78 3.68
CA ILE A 289 6.10 -3.28 2.37
C ILE A 289 6.50 -2.10 1.49
N VAL A 290 7.80 -1.91 1.34
CA VAL A 290 8.40 -1.14 0.27
C VAL A 290 9.14 -2.18 -0.54
N GLY A 291 8.98 -2.17 -1.86
CA GLY A 291 9.90 -2.90 -2.72
C GLY A 291 11.33 -2.63 -2.24
N LEU A 292 12.15 -3.67 -2.24
CA LEU A 292 13.46 -3.68 -1.58
C LEU A 292 14.21 -2.36 -1.65
N PRO A 293 14.94 -1.99 -0.59
CA PRO A 293 15.82 -0.84 -0.66
C PRO A 293 16.87 -1.09 -1.76
N LYS A 294 16.65 -0.50 -2.93
CA LYS A 294 17.64 -0.48 -4.01
C LYS A 294 18.89 0.16 -3.43
N ILE A 295 20.00 -0.58 -3.38
CA ILE A 295 21.30 -0.01 -3.08
C ILE A 295 21.62 0.94 -4.23
N ASP A 296 21.65 2.23 -3.94
CA ASP A 296 21.98 3.25 -4.94
C ASP A 296 23.49 3.24 -5.19
N ASN A 297 23.89 2.60 -6.29
CA ASN A 297 25.29 2.47 -6.70
C ASN A 297 25.82 3.72 -7.43
N ARG A 298 25.05 4.80 -7.51
CA ARG A 298 25.49 6.06 -8.11
C ARG A 298 26.61 6.71 -7.29
N PRO A 299 27.39 7.63 -7.89
CA PRO A 299 28.42 8.37 -7.18
C PRO A 299 27.88 9.06 -5.92
N LYS A 300 28.64 9.03 -4.82
CA LYS A 300 28.21 9.58 -3.52
C LYS A 300 27.84 11.06 -3.58
N ASP A 301 28.52 11.82 -4.42
CA ASP A 301 28.27 13.23 -4.70
C ASP A 301 26.90 13.45 -5.37
N GLU A 302 26.49 12.57 -6.28
CA GLU A 302 25.17 12.61 -6.91
C GLU A 302 24.06 12.32 -5.91
N ILE A 303 24.22 11.27 -5.11
CA ILE A 303 23.26 10.90 -4.05
C ILE A 303 23.12 12.05 -3.05
N LEU A 304 24.24 12.64 -2.63
CA LEU A 304 24.24 13.77 -1.72
C LEU A 304 23.55 14.99 -2.34
N ARG A 305 23.83 15.31 -3.61
CA ARG A 305 23.22 16.44 -4.31
C ARG A 305 21.70 16.29 -4.41
N GLU A 306 21.20 15.10 -4.72
CA GLU A 306 19.76 14.80 -4.73
C GLU A 306 19.15 14.95 -3.32
N LYS A 307 19.82 14.41 -2.30
CA LYS A 307 19.39 14.55 -0.90
C LYS A 307 19.34 16.01 -0.47
N MET A 308 20.33 16.82 -0.84
CA MET A 308 20.38 18.26 -0.54
C MET A 308 19.25 19.02 -1.21
N LEU A 309 19.00 18.74 -2.49
CA LEU A 309 17.88 19.34 -3.22
C LEU A 309 16.55 19.01 -2.54
N HIS A 310 16.33 17.75 -2.20
CA HIS A 310 15.10 17.31 -1.51
C HIS A 310 14.90 18.01 -0.16
N ILE A 311 15.97 18.20 0.62
CA ILE A 311 15.91 18.91 1.91
C ILE A 311 15.55 20.39 1.70
N LEU A 312 16.15 21.05 0.70
CA LEU A 312 15.85 22.45 0.37
C LEU A 312 14.40 22.62 -0.14
N GLU A 313 13.91 21.66 -0.93
CA GLU A 313 12.52 21.62 -1.38
C GLU A 313 11.54 21.38 -0.24
N SER A 314 11.90 20.50 0.70
CA SER A 314 11.10 20.24 1.90
C SER A 314 11.05 21.45 2.82
N ALA A 315 12.17 22.17 2.98
CA ALA A 315 12.24 23.38 3.80
C ALA A 315 11.57 24.60 3.15
N TYR A 316 11.46 24.63 1.81
CA TYR A 316 10.91 25.78 1.06
C TYR A 316 9.56 26.25 1.65
N PRO A 317 9.40 27.55 1.96
CA PRO A 317 10.25 28.69 1.62
C PRO A 317 11.28 29.10 2.70
N ASN A 318 11.58 28.24 3.66
CA ASN A 318 12.58 28.54 4.69
C ASN A 318 14.01 28.48 4.12
N ILE A 319 14.88 29.33 4.65
CA ILE A 319 16.31 29.36 4.35
C ILE A 319 16.99 28.32 5.22
N LEU A 320 17.88 27.50 4.64
CA LEU A 320 18.72 26.57 5.40
C LEU A 320 20.17 27.04 5.41
N ALA A 321 20.76 27.11 6.59
CA ALA A 321 22.18 27.36 6.76
C ALA A 321 23.00 26.12 6.34
N VAL A 322 24.25 26.32 5.94
CA VAL A 322 25.14 25.21 5.54
C VAL A 322 25.30 24.21 6.69
N GLU A 323 25.37 24.69 7.92
CA GLU A 323 25.49 23.89 9.13
C GLU A 323 24.28 22.96 9.32
N ASP A 324 23.07 23.46 9.04
CA ASP A 324 21.85 22.66 9.10
C ASP A 324 21.83 21.61 8.00
N ILE A 325 22.25 21.96 6.78
CA ILE A 325 22.36 21.03 5.65
C ILE A 325 23.36 19.92 5.98
N CYS A 326 24.54 20.25 6.52
CA CYS A 326 25.53 19.27 6.97
C CYS A 326 24.95 18.33 8.03
N ARG A 327 24.24 18.89 9.02
CA ARG A 327 23.62 18.09 10.10
C ARG A 327 22.55 17.14 9.57
N ILE A 328 21.68 17.59 8.68
CA ILE A 328 20.58 16.77 8.13
C ILE A 328 21.12 15.73 7.13
N THR A 329 22.10 16.11 6.31
CA THR A 329 22.69 15.20 5.32
C THR A 329 23.67 14.20 5.92
N ALA A 330 24.24 14.53 7.09
CA ALA A 330 25.39 13.86 7.71
C ALA A 330 26.64 13.84 6.78
N ALA A 331 26.77 14.87 5.93
CA ALA A 331 27.89 15.02 5.00
C ALA A 331 28.89 16.07 5.50
N ASP A 332 30.12 16.01 4.97
CA ASP A 332 31.15 16.98 5.28
C ASP A 332 30.85 18.34 4.63
N GLU A 333 31.25 19.41 5.33
CA GLU A 333 30.95 20.78 4.89
C GLU A 333 31.58 21.12 3.53
N VAL A 334 32.75 20.56 3.21
CA VAL A 334 33.45 20.83 1.96
C VAL A 334 32.64 20.27 0.78
N MET A 335 32.20 19.02 0.88
CA MET A 335 31.34 18.38 -0.10
C MET A 335 29.99 19.08 -0.22
N VAL A 336 29.36 19.45 0.89
CA VAL A 336 28.08 20.19 0.86
C VAL A 336 28.24 21.52 0.12
N ARG A 337 29.31 22.28 0.40
CA ARG A 337 29.58 23.54 -0.31
C ARG A 337 29.87 23.34 -1.79
N GLU A 338 30.53 22.25 -2.17
CA GLU A 338 30.76 21.90 -3.57
C GLU A 338 29.44 21.58 -4.29
N GLN A 339 28.59 20.75 -3.70
CA GLN A 339 27.29 20.41 -4.28
C GLN A 339 26.32 21.60 -4.30
N LEU A 340 26.37 22.52 -3.32
CA LEU A 340 25.60 23.76 -3.37
C LEU A 340 26.00 24.66 -4.54
N LYS A 341 27.30 24.73 -4.87
CA LYS A 341 27.77 25.47 -6.05
C LYS A 341 27.24 24.85 -7.34
N GLU A 342 27.22 23.52 -7.42
CA GLU A 342 26.66 22.80 -8.56
C GLU A 342 25.15 23.08 -8.70
N LEU A 343 24.38 22.97 -7.61
CA LEU A 343 22.95 23.31 -7.59
C LEU A 343 22.69 24.77 -7.97
N HIS A 344 23.55 25.69 -7.53
CA HIS A 344 23.45 27.11 -7.88
C HIS A 344 23.74 27.34 -9.37
N THR A 345 24.75 26.66 -9.92
CA THR A 345 25.10 26.72 -11.36
C THR A 345 23.97 26.20 -12.24
N ARG A 346 23.19 25.23 -11.74
CA ARG A 346 21.97 24.72 -12.37
C ARG A 346 20.73 25.60 -12.16
N ASN A 347 20.89 26.76 -11.51
CA ASN A 347 19.82 27.71 -11.19
C ASN A 347 18.71 27.15 -10.28
N LEU A 348 19.05 26.17 -9.43
CA LEU A 348 18.08 25.45 -8.59
C LEU A 348 17.98 26.04 -7.20
N VAL A 349 19.04 26.70 -6.74
CA VAL A 349 19.13 27.28 -5.41
C VAL A 349 19.67 28.69 -5.49
N THR A 350 19.19 29.54 -4.59
CA THR A 350 19.67 30.91 -4.44
C THR A 350 20.34 31.04 -3.07
N GLU A 351 21.55 31.58 -3.07
CA GLU A 351 22.22 31.99 -1.84
C GLU A 351 21.56 33.28 -1.33
N MET A 352 21.12 33.24 -0.08
CA MET A 352 20.42 34.33 0.61
C MET A 352 21.37 35.03 1.58
N GLU A 353 20.87 36.05 2.29
CA GLU A 353 21.65 36.74 3.32
C GLU A 353 22.21 35.75 4.37
N GLN A 354 23.39 36.06 4.92
CA GLN A 354 24.09 35.25 5.95
C GLN A 354 24.56 33.86 5.49
N GLY A 355 24.63 33.59 4.18
CA GLY A 355 25.19 32.34 3.64
C GLY A 355 24.23 31.14 3.71
N GLY A 356 22.94 31.40 3.92
CA GLY A 356 21.89 30.38 3.83
C GLY A 356 21.41 30.17 2.39
N PHE A 357 20.81 29.02 2.12
CA PHE A 357 20.35 28.63 0.79
C PHE A 357 18.84 28.38 0.78
N MET A 358 18.19 28.73 -0.33
CA MET A 358 16.77 28.49 -0.57
C MET A 358 16.56 27.88 -1.96
N ARG A 359 15.54 27.03 -2.11
CA ARG A 359 15.08 26.55 -3.41
C ARG A 359 14.62 27.72 -4.29
N HIS A 360 15.18 27.80 -5.49
CA HIS A 360 14.75 28.73 -6.54
C HIS A 360 13.60 28.13 -7.34
N VAL A 361 12.57 28.94 -7.63
CA VAL A 361 11.40 28.51 -8.41
C VAL A 361 11.71 28.68 -9.90
N LEU A 362 11.71 27.57 -10.64
CA LEU A 362 12.03 27.52 -12.07
C LEU A 362 10.81 27.84 -12.95
N ASP A 363 10.11 28.94 -12.69
CA ASP A 363 8.96 29.36 -13.52
C ASP A 363 9.17 30.78 -14.02
N GLU A 364 9.62 30.90 -15.27
CA GLU A 364 9.85 32.17 -15.96
C GLU A 364 8.56 33.01 -16.11
N LYS A 365 7.38 32.38 -16.01
CA LYS A 365 6.08 33.06 -16.10
C LYS A 365 5.56 33.52 -14.74
N SER A 366 6.12 33.03 -13.64
CA SER A 366 5.74 33.45 -12.30
C SER A 366 6.58 34.65 -11.88
N GLU A 367 5.92 35.78 -11.61
CA GLU A 367 6.59 36.89 -10.96
C GLU A 367 6.84 36.52 -9.49
N VAL A 368 8.11 36.39 -9.10
CA VAL A 368 8.50 36.09 -7.71
C VAL A 368 8.87 37.39 -7.01
N GLN A 369 8.13 37.72 -5.94
CA GLN A 369 8.36 38.90 -5.12
C GLN A 369 8.75 38.50 -3.70
N LEU A 370 9.94 38.89 -3.29
CA LEU A 370 10.43 38.73 -1.94
C LEU A 370 9.92 39.90 -1.07
N VAL A 371 9.12 39.60 -0.05
CA VAL A 371 8.42 40.62 0.74
C VAL A 371 8.65 40.47 2.24
N LYS A 372 8.81 41.58 2.96
CA LYS A 372 8.86 41.56 4.45
C LYS A 372 7.48 41.38 5.06
N GLN A 373 6.46 41.90 4.40
CA GLN A 373 5.06 41.79 4.77
C GLN A 373 4.23 41.64 3.49
N MET A 374 3.15 40.86 3.56
CA MET A 374 2.23 40.73 2.45
C MET A 374 1.65 42.08 2.07
N PRO A 375 1.59 42.43 0.77
CA PRO A 375 0.95 43.65 0.34
C PRO A 375 -0.53 43.62 0.74
N THR A 376 -1.05 44.78 1.14
CA THR A 376 -2.49 44.92 1.41
C THR A 376 -3.24 44.79 0.09
N ILE A 377 -4.00 43.72 -0.06
CA ILE A 377 -4.84 43.48 -1.24
C ILE A 377 -6.23 44.06 -0.95
N ALA A 378 -6.74 44.88 -1.88
CA ALA A 378 -8.09 45.46 -1.77
C ALA A 378 -9.14 44.35 -1.64
N ALA A 379 -10.22 44.60 -0.89
CA ALA A 379 -11.21 43.58 -0.56
C ALA A 379 -11.83 42.89 -1.80
N ASN A 380 -12.11 43.65 -2.87
CA ASN A 380 -12.62 43.13 -4.14
C ASN A 380 -11.56 42.38 -4.99
N GLN A 381 -10.31 42.39 -4.56
CA GLN A 381 -9.20 41.68 -5.18
C GLN A 381 -8.68 40.55 -4.28
N GLN A 382 -9.32 40.27 -3.15
CA GLN A 382 -8.95 39.16 -2.29
C GLN A 382 -9.33 37.83 -2.98
N PRO A 383 -8.50 36.78 -2.88
CA PRO A 383 -8.85 35.44 -3.32
C PRO A 383 -10.06 34.88 -2.54
N THR A 384 -10.90 34.12 -3.23
CA THR A 384 -12.04 33.40 -2.65
C THR A 384 -11.76 31.90 -2.45
N ILE A 385 -10.70 31.38 -3.06
CA ILE A 385 -10.32 29.97 -2.97
C ILE A 385 -8.88 29.85 -2.47
N ALA A 386 -8.68 29.04 -1.43
CA ALA A 386 -7.36 28.64 -0.96
C ALA A 386 -7.01 27.21 -1.38
N ILE A 387 -5.76 27.00 -1.76
CA ILE A 387 -5.20 25.70 -2.12
C ILE A 387 -3.98 25.44 -1.23
N ILE A 388 -3.98 24.34 -0.49
CA ILE A 388 -2.93 23.95 0.44
C ILE A 388 -2.25 22.69 -0.09
N THR A 389 -0.93 22.74 -0.21
CA THR A 389 -0.07 21.60 -0.55
C THR A 389 0.98 21.36 0.53
N ALA A 390 1.60 20.19 0.58
CA ALA A 390 2.65 19.87 1.57
C ALA A 390 4.03 19.74 0.93
N MET A 391 4.12 19.17 -0.27
CA MET A 391 5.38 18.89 -0.96
C MET A 391 5.65 19.89 -2.08
N TYR A 392 6.93 20.07 -2.42
CA TYR A 392 7.33 21.05 -3.43
C TYR A 392 6.78 20.71 -4.82
N TYR A 393 6.83 19.45 -5.24
CA TYR A 393 6.24 19.00 -6.51
C TYR A 393 4.71 19.16 -6.56
N GLU A 394 4.01 19.06 -5.42
CA GLU A 394 2.58 19.35 -5.33
C GLU A 394 2.30 20.82 -5.56
N LYS A 395 3.13 21.70 -4.97
CA LYS A 395 3.05 23.13 -5.24
C LYS A 395 3.30 23.46 -6.72
N LEU A 396 4.33 22.87 -7.34
CA LEU A 396 4.60 23.07 -8.77
C LEU A 396 3.42 22.64 -9.63
N ALA A 397 2.83 21.47 -9.33
CA ALA A 397 1.64 20.95 -10.01
C ALA A 397 0.45 21.91 -9.88
N VAL A 398 0.16 22.40 -8.67
CA VAL A 398 -0.94 23.35 -8.43
C VAL A 398 -0.69 24.69 -9.12
N ASP A 399 0.53 25.24 -9.00
CA ASP A 399 0.86 26.53 -9.61
C ASP A 399 0.82 26.46 -11.14
N ALA A 400 1.12 25.30 -11.75
CA ALA A 400 0.98 25.10 -13.19
C ALA A 400 -0.48 25.18 -13.68
N MET A 401 -1.45 25.00 -12.78
CA MET A 401 -2.89 25.13 -13.10
C MET A 401 -3.38 26.58 -13.09
N MET A 402 -2.57 27.52 -12.61
CA MET A 402 -2.93 28.91 -12.40
C MET A 402 -2.45 29.82 -13.54
N GLU A 403 -3.24 30.84 -13.83
CA GLU A 403 -3.00 31.89 -14.82
C GLU A 403 -2.76 33.24 -14.11
N ASN A 404 -2.03 34.17 -14.75
CA ASN A 404 -1.77 35.52 -14.25
C ASN A 404 -1.33 35.55 -12.77
N LYS A 405 -0.29 34.78 -12.44
CA LYS A 405 0.12 34.49 -11.07
C LYS A 405 1.36 35.26 -10.62
N THR A 406 1.36 35.66 -9.36
CA THR A 406 2.49 36.26 -8.65
C THR A 406 2.74 35.48 -7.35
N THR A 407 3.99 35.09 -7.13
CA THR A 407 4.43 34.37 -5.94
C THR A 407 5.07 35.34 -4.95
N TYR A 408 4.44 35.51 -3.79
CA TYR A 408 4.95 36.28 -2.68
C TYR A 408 5.66 35.36 -1.69
N MET A 409 6.96 35.58 -1.50
CA MET A 409 7.74 34.89 -0.49
C MET A 409 8.00 35.83 0.67
N LYS A 410 7.34 35.54 1.80
CA LYS A 410 7.61 36.24 3.05
C LYS A 410 8.70 35.51 3.80
N TYR A 411 9.89 36.08 3.81
CA TYR A 411 11.05 35.56 4.52
C TYR A 411 11.31 36.40 5.79
N LYS A 412 11.61 35.72 6.90
CA LYS A 412 12.14 36.34 8.11
C LYS A 412 13.34 35.54 8.60
N THR A 413 14.31 36.24 9.19
CA THR A 413 15.42 35.65 9.95
C THR A 413 14.96 35.03 11.28
N GLU A 414 13.84 35.49 11.84
CA GLU A 414 13.21 34.95 13.06
C GLU A 414 11.69 34.78 12.87
N GLY A 415 11.16 33.58 13.14
CA GLY A 415 9.77 33.19 12.89
C GLY A 415 9.59 32.41 11.58
N GLU A 416 8.35 32.06 11.23
CA GLU A 416 8.10 31.16 10.09
C GLU A 416 7.95 31.93 8.76
N SER A 417 8.65 31.45 7.73
CA SER A 417 8.52 31.94 6.35
C SER A 417 7.25 31.37 5.71
N ASN A 418 6.63 32.12 4.81
CA ASN A 418 5.42 31.67 4.10
C ASN A 418 5.52 32.00 2.63
N VAL A 419 4.93 31.15 1.79
CA VAL A 419 4.84 31.35 0.34
C VAL A 419 3.39 31.35 -0.08
N TYR A 420 2.99 32.38 -0.81
CA TYR A 420 1.66 32.50 -1.37
C TYR A 420 1.76 32.78 -2.87
N THR A 421 1.18 31.94 -3.70
CA THR A 421 1.03 32.23 -5.13
C THR A 421 -0.41 32.63 -5.38
N ILE A 422 -0.62 33.86 -5.83
CA ILE A 422 -1.94 34.43 -6.08
C ILE A 422 -2.11 34.54 -7.60
N GLY A 423 -3.23 34.07 -8.11
CA GLY A 423 -3.53 34.11 -9.55
C GLY A 423 -4.98 33.73 -9.80
N PHE A 424 -5.25 33.22 -11.00
CA PHE A 424 -6.59 32.86 -11.44
C PHE A 424 -6.66 31.41 -11.91
N ILE A 425 -7.80 30.77 -11.66
CA ILE A 425 -8.17 29.51 -12.30
C ILE A 425 -9.55 29.72 -12.92
N GLY A 426 -9.59 29.87 -14.24
CA GLY A 426 -10.78 30.40 -14.91
C GLY A 426 -11.11 31.79 -14.37
N GLU A 427 -12.34 31.98 -13.92
CA GLU A 427 -12.82 33.28 -13.41
C GLU A 427 -12.54 33.47 -11.91
N HIS A 428 -12.08 32.42 -11.23
CA HIS A 428 -11.88 32.42 -9.79
C HIS A 428 -10.49 32.92 -9.44
N LYS A 429 -10.42 33.89 -8.51
CA LYS A 429 -9.14 34.32 -7.94
C LYS A 429 -8.75 33.38 -6.80
N VAL A 430 -7.58 32.76 -6.93
CA VAL A 430 -7.11 31.71 -6.02
C VAL A 430 -5.79 32.08 -5.36
N VAL A 431 -5.52 31.50 -4.20
CA VAL A 431 -4.22 31.53 -3.54
C VAL A 431 -3.75 30.11 -3.21
N SER A 432 -2.55 29.75 -3.65
CA SER A 432 -1.87 28.51 -3.26
C SER A 432 -0.81 28.78 -2.19
N THR A 433 -0.62 27.82 -1.28
CA THR A 433 0.48 27.80 -0.33
C THR A 433 1.03 26.40 -0.15
N LYS A 434 2.31 26.29 0.24
CA LYS A 434 2.93 25.04 0.63
C LYS A 434 3.19 25.08 2.14
N LEU A 435 2.80 24.01 2.83
CA LEU A 435 3.12 23.81 4.23
C LEU A 435 4.64 23.57 4.40
N PRO A 436 5.26 24.13 5.44
CA PRO A 436 6.70 23.94 5.69
C PRO A 436 7.04 22.54 6.18
N ALA A 437 6.12 21.89 6.89
CA ALA A 437 6.23 20.53 7.39
C ALA A 437 4.83 19.94 7.61
N ILE A 438 4.69 18.62 7.48
CA ILE A 438 3.49 17.85 7.80
C ILE A 438 3.92 16.53 8.47
N GLY A 439 3.03 15.91 9.24
CA GLY A 439 3.26 14.64 9.94
C GLY A 439 3.25 14.74 11.46
N HIS A 440 3.46 13.60 12.11
CA HIS A 440 3.24 13.36 13.54
C HIS A 440 4.11 14.18 14.49
N ALA A 441 5.27 14.65 14.04
CA ALA A 441 6.15 15.44 14.88
C ALA A 441 5.40 16.67 15.39
N ARG A 442 5.40 16.91 16.71
CA ARG A 442 4.68 18.04 17.32
C ARG A 442 5.03 19.38 16.67
N SER A 443 6.27 19.57 16.25
CA SER A 443 6.71 20.75 15.50
C SER A 443 6.04 20.88 14.13
N ALA A 444 5.88 19.77 13.39
CA ALA A 444 5.21 19.74 12.09
C ALA A 444 3.69 19.99 12.23
N GLN A 445 3.05 19.37 13.23
CA GLN A 445 1.66 19.62 13.61
C GLN A 445 1.40 21.11 13.91
N ILE A 446 2.22 21.72 14.78
CA ILE A 446 2.10 23.14 15.12
C ILE A 446 2.33 24.02 13.90
N SER A 447 3.36 23.72 13.09
CA SER A 447 3.73 24.56 11.96
C SER A 447 2.68 24.52 10.84
N SER A 448 2.18 23.33 10.49
CA SER A 448 1.11 23.16 9.48
C SER A 448 -0.19 23.87 9.87
N GLY A 449 -0.62 23.74 11.14
CA GLY A 449 -1.79 24.44 11.66
C GLY A 449 -1.61 25.97 11.68
N ASN A 450 -0.44 26.45 12.10
CA ASN A 450 -0.12 27.88 12.11
C ASN A 450 -0.10 28.48 10.70
N THR A 451 0.55 27.83 9.73
CA THR A 451 0.57 28.29 8.33
C THR A 451 -0.84 28.35 7.76
N THR A 452 -1.66 27.33 8.04
CA THR A 452 -3.08 27.30 7.62
C THR A 452 -3.87 28.46 8.24
N THR A 453 -3.76 28.67 9.55
CA THR A 453 -4.44 29.78 10.23
C THR A 453 -4.00 31.14 9.70
N ARG A 454 -2.71 31.31 9.36
CA ARG A 454 -2.21 32.56 8.77
C ARG A 454 -2.68 32.79 7.35
N LEU A 455 -2.77 31.75 6.52
CA LEU A 455 -3.36 31.84 5.19
C LEU A 455 -4.79 32.39 5.30
N LEU A 456 -5.62 31.75 6.14
CA LEU A 456 -7.03 32.11 6.30
C LEU A 456 -7.23 33.46 6.99
N GLY A 457 -6.30 33.87 7.87
CA GLY A 457 -6.30 35.20 8.48
C GLY A 457 -5.82 36.32 7.56
N THR A 458 -4.91 36.02 6.62
CA THR A 458 -4.39 36.98 5.63
C THR A 458 -5.40 37.23 4.52
N PHE A 459 -6.05 36.18 4.04
CA PHE A 459 -7.03 36.23 2.96
C PHE A 459 -8.43 35.92 3.49
N GLN A 460 -9.07 36.93 4.09
CA GLN A 460 -10.30 36.74 4.87
C GLN A 460 -11.51 36.33 4.03
N ASN A 461 -11.51 36.65 2.73
CA ASN A 461 -12.59 36.36 1.79
C ASN A 461 -12.56 34.92 1.24
N ILE A 462 -11.69 34.05 1.74
CA ILE A 462 -11.69 32.62 1.34
C ILE A 462 -13.02 31.97 1.73
N GLU A 463 -13.70 31.37 0.76
CA GLU A 463 -14.94 30.62 0.90
C GLU A 463 -14.67 29.11 0.82
N HIS A 464 -13.82 28.70 -0.12
CA HIS A 464 -13.49 27.29 -0.37
C HIS A 464 -12.02 26.99 -0.08
N VAL A 465 -11.75 25.86 0.58
CA VAL A 465 -10.39 25.38 0.83
C VAL A 465 -10.16 24.01 0.19
N PHE A 466 -9.14 23.90 -0.65
CA PHE A 466 -8.70 22.65 -1.25
C PHE A 466 -7.39 22.20 -0.61
N VAL A 467 -7.32 20.95 -0.19
CA VAL A 467 -6.05 20.30 0.19
C VAL A 467 -5.68 19.34 -0.94
N VAL A 468 -4.62 19.66 -1.67
CA VAL A 468 -4.25 18.96 -2.91
C VAL A 468 -2.86 18.38 -2.77
N GLY A 469 -2.71 17.12 -3.15
CA GLY A 469 -1.41 16.46 -3.07
C GLY A 469 -1.46 14.98 -3.40
N VAL A 470 -0.49 14.23 -2.87
CA VAL A 470 -0.40 12.78 -3.05
C VAL A 470 -0.93 12.00 -1.85
N ALA A 471 -1.27 10.74 -2.07
CA ALA A 471 -1.68 9.77 -1.06
C ALA A 471 -1.32 8.34 -1.50
N GLY A 472 -1.46 7.40 -0.56
CA GLY A 472 -1.37 5.97 -0.81
C GLY A 472 -2.75 5.36 -1.02
N GLY A 473 -2.95 4.60 -2.09
CA GLY A 473 -4.22 3.94 -2.39
C GLY A 473 -4.47 2.72 -1.50
N VAL A 474 -5.73 2.46 -1.16
CA VAL A 474 -6.12 1.21 -0.51
C VAL A 474 -6.32 0.14 -1.58
N PRO A 475 -5.49 -0.93 -1.56
CA PRO A 475 -5.60 -1.96 -2.58
C PRO A 475 -6.82 -2.86 -2.35
N TYR A 476 -7.58 -3.08 -3.42
CA TYR A 476 -8.55 -4.17 -3.51
C TYR A 476 -8.09 -5.16 -4.58
N TYR A 477 -7.86 -6.41 -4.21
CA TYR A 477 -7.18 -7.38 -5.08
C TYR A 477 -8.12 -8.06 -6.09
N THR A 478 -9.41 -8.15 -5.76
CA THR A 478 -10.44 -8.78 -6.61
C THR A 478 -11.52 -7.82 -7.11
N ASP A 479 -11.63 -6.62 -6.52
CA ASP A 479 -12.69 -5.66 -6.85
C ASP A 479 -12.17 -4.50 -7.68
N TYR A 480 -12.42 -4.53 -8.99
CA TYR A 480 -12.00 -3.48 -9.92
C TYR A 480 -12.59 -2.09 -9.61
N TYR A 481 -13.83 -2.03 -9.13
CA TYR A 481 -14.51 -0.76 -8.87
C TYR A 481 -13.99 -0.10 -7.62
N LYS A 482 -13.59 -0.89 -6.62
CA LYS A 482 -13.02 -0.40 -5.37
C LYS A 482 -11.52 -0.18 -5.44
N HIS A 483 -10.82 -0.89 -6.32
CA HIS A 483 -9.37 -0.82 -6.47
C HIS A 483 -8.93 0.54 -7.01
N VAL A 484 -8.05 1.18 -6.26
CA VAL A 484 -7.41 2.44 -6.60
C VAL A 484 -5.97 2.13 -6.99
N ARG A 485 -5.55 2.51 -8.21
CA ARG A 485 -4.21 2.22 -8.73
C ARG A 485 -3.30 3.45 -8.71
N LEU A 486 -2.02 3.28 -9.02
CA LEU A 486 -1.10 4.41 -9.11
C LEU A 486 -1.49 5.34 -10.27
N GLY A 487 -1.39 6.64 -10.02
CA GLY A 487 -1.82 7.70 -10.93
C GLY A 487 -3.32 8.03 -10.86
N ASP A 488 -4.17 7.21 -10.23
CA ASP A 488 -5.58 7.56 -10.03
C ASP A 488 -5.73 8.76 -9.08
N VAL A 489 -6.94 9.33 -9.04
CA VAL A 489 -7.31 10.43 -8.13
C VAL A 489 -8.42 9.99 -7.20
N VAL A 490 -8.24 10.20 -5.90
CA VAL A 490 -9.26 10.06 -4.87
C VAL A 490 -9.76 11.43 -4.44
N ILE A 491 -11.07 11.62 -4.51
CA ILE A 491 -11.78 12.82 -4.10
C ILE A 491 -12.47 12.53 -2.78
N SER A 492 -12.21 13.37 -1.78
CA SER A 492 -12.72 13.17 -0.44
C SER A 492 -14.25 13.33 -0.39
N ARG A 493 -14.94 12.22 -0.17
CA ARG A 493 -16.40 12.15 -0.09
C ARG A 493 -16.79 10.87 0.65
N GLY A 494 -17.63 11.01 1.67
CA GLY A 494 -18.27 9.86 2.30
C GLY A 494 -19.50 9.38 1.51
N GLU A 495 -19.73 8.06 1.51
CA GLU A 495 -20.91 7.45 0.88
C GLU A 495 -22.16 7.59 1.77
N ASP A 496 -22.05 7.21 3.05
CA ASP A 496 -23.18 7.13 3.99
C ASP A 496 -23.12 8.13 5.15
N ARG A 497 -21.94 8.71 5.40
CA ARG A 497 -21.69 9.68 6.46
C ARG A 497 -21.00 10.87 5.82
N ASP A 498 -21.37 12.10 6.18
CA ASP A 498 -20.71 13.31 5.65
C ASP A 498 -19.20 13.39 5.99
N VAL A 499 -18.68 12.42 6.75
CA VAL A 499 -17.26 12.28 7.08
C VAL A 499 -16.45 11.99 5.83
N ILE A 500 -15.42 12.81 5.63
CA ILE A 500 -14.49 12.70 4.49
C ILE A 500 -13.08 12.29 4.92
N TYR A 501 -12.79 12.32 6.22
CA TYR A 501 -11.45 12.10 6.75
C TYR A 501 -11.47 11.47 8.16
N TYR A 502 -10.64 10.46 8.38
CA TYR A 502 -10.37 9.83 9.67
C TYR A 502 -8.89 9.94 10.05
N TYR A 503 -8.61 10.43 11.25
CA TYR A 503 -7.25 10.40 11.83
C TYR A 503 -7.22 9.41 12.99
N CYS A 504 -6.47 8.32 12.85
CA CYS A 504 -6.25 7.36 13.93
C CYS A 504 -5.23 7.92 14.92
N GLU A 505 -5.69 8.24 16.13
CA GLU A 505 -4.83 8.71 17.22
C GLU A 505 -4.14 7.55 17.92
N LYS A 506 -4.91 6.49 18.23
CA LYS A 506 -4.43 5.35 19.02
C LYS A 506 -5.18 4.07 18.68
N ILE A 507 -4.55 2.93 18.97
CA ILE A 507 -5.15 1.61 18.86
C ILE A 507 -5.19 0.96 20.23
N LEU A 508 -6.38 0.53 20.63
CA LEU A 508 -6.62 -0.21 21.87
C LEU A 508 -6.98 -1.64 21.52
N LYS A 509 -6.60 -2.59 22.38
CA LYS A 509 -7.03 -3.98 22.25
C LYS A 509 -8.09 -4.27 23.30
N ASN A 510 -9.27 -4.69 22.86
CA ASN A 510 -10.31 -5.11 23.79
C ASN A 510 -9.99 -6.50 24.37
N LYS A 511 -10.75 -6.92 25.40
CA LYS A 511 -10.61 -8.24 26.04
C LYS A 511 -10.79 -9.44 25.11
N SER A 512 -11.56 -9.26 24.03
CA SER A 512 -11.83 -10.29 23.03
C SER A 512 -10.70 -10.43 22.00
N GLY A 513 -9.72 -9.52 22.05
CA GLY A 513 -8.60 -9.47 21.12
C GLY A 513 -8.84 -8.58 19.89
N ASP A 514 -10.02 -7.97 19.76
CA ASP A 514 -10.34 -7.08 18.65
C ASP A 514 -9.68 -5.71 18.82
N LEU A 515 -9.27 -5.14 17.69
CA LEU A 515 -8.71 -3.81 17.62
C LEU A 515 -9.83 -2.75 17.66
N GLN A 516 -9.75 -1.85 18.63
CA GLN A 516 -10.53 -0.63 18.71
C GLN A 516 -9.65 0.57 18.35
N TYR A 517 -10.15 1.43 17.48
CA TYR A 517 -9.42 2.61 17.02
C TYR A 517 -9.99 3.86 17.68
N LEU A 518 -9.15 4.59 18.40
CA LEU A 518 -9.46 5.95 18.82
C LEU A 518 -9.10 6.89 17.66
N HIS A 519 -10.08 7.61 17.14
CA HIS A 519 -9.90 8.41 15.94
C HIS A 519 -10.68 9.74 15.99
N LYS A 520 -10.16 10.74 15.28
CA LYS A 520 -10.90 11.98 14.95
C LYS A 520 -11.58 11.84 13.59
N THR A 521 -12.70 12.53 13.41
CA THR A 521 -13.44 12.55 12.15
C THR A 521 -13.67 13.97 11.68
N PHE A 522 -13.59 14.22 10.37
CA PHE A 522 -13.80 15.54 9.79
C PHE A 522 -14.79 15.48 8.62
N ALA A 523 -15.68 16.47 8.58
CA ALA A 523 -16.72 16.62 7.58
C ALA A 523 -16.91 18.12 7.28
N PRO A 524 -17.00 18.53 6.01
CA PRO A 524 -17.38 19.90 5.67
C PRO A 524 -18.87 20.11 5.97
N LYS A 525 -19.24 21.31 6.42
CA LYS A 525 -20.67 21.64 6.61
C LYS A 525 -21.35 22.02 5.29
N ASP A 526 -20.58 22.57 4.35
CA ASP A 526 -21.01 22.82 2.99
C ASP A 526 -20.42 21.75 2.05
N SER A 527 -21.30 20.99 1.39
CA SER A 527 -20.93 19.94 0.44
C SER A 527 -20.94 20.39 -1.02
N SER A 528 -21.02 21.69 -1.30
CA SER A 528 -21.02 22.27 -2.65
C SER A 528 -19.87 21.77 -3.52
N LEU A 529 -18.66 21.67 -2.97
CA LEU A 529 -17.49 21.12 -3.65
C LEU A 529 -17.66 19.65 -4.02
N GLN A 530 -18.10 18.82 -3.06
CA GLN A 530 -18.34 17.39 -3.25
C GLN A 530 -19.48 17.13 -4.26
N GLN A 531 -20.51 17.98 -4.26
CA GLN A 531 -21.61 17.91 -5.24
C GLN A 531 -21.14 18.31 -6.64
N THR A 532 -20.31 19.35 -6.75
CA THR A 532 -19.74 19.78 -8.04
C THR A 532 -18.84 18.69 -8.63
N ALA A 533 -17.96 18.12 -7.80
CA ALA A 533 -17.15 16.97 -8.19
C ALA A 533 -17.99 15.77 -8.64
N ARG A 534 -19.13 15.51 -7.97
CA ARG A 534 -20.10 14.47 -8.36
C ARG A 534 -20.64 14.68 -9.76
N LYS A 535 -21.14 15.90 -10.03
CA LYS A 535 -21.73 16.26 -11.32
C LYS A 535 -20.71 16.10 -12.46
N ILE A 536 -19.45 16.50 -12.23
CA ILE A 536 -18.37 16.37 -13.22
C ILE A 536 -18.15 14.90 -13.59
N VAL A 537 -17.97 14.02 -12.59
CA VAL A 537 -17.72 12.60 -12.87
C VAL A 537 -18.95 11.90 -13.45
N GLU A 538 -20.15 12.19 -12.96
CA GLU A 538 -21.40 11.67 -13.55
C GLU A 538 -21.57 12.11 -15.01
N THR A 539 -21.23 13.35 -15.33
CA THR A 539 -21.24 13.86 -16.71
C THR A 539 -20.23 13.10 -17.57
N SER A 540 -19.02 12.84 -17.07
CA SER A 540 -18.00 12.09 -17.80
C SER A 540 -18.37 10.62 -18.06
N LYS A 541 -19.19 10.02 -17.19
CA LYS A 541 -19.73 8.67 -17.39
C LYS A 541 -20.74 8.63 -18.54
N ASN A 542 -21.55 9.69 -18.67
CA ASN A 542 -22.56 9.81 -19.73
C ASN A 542 -21.97 10.32 -21.05
N ASN A 543 -20.88 11.08 -20.99
CA ASN A 543 -20.15 11.58 -22.15
C ASN A 543 -18.64 11.36 -21.94
N PRO A 544 -18.08 10.22 -22.42
CA PRO A 544 -16.67 9.88 -22.24
C PRO A 544 -15.66 10.90 -22.80
N GLU A 545 -16.07 11.74 -23.75
CA GLU A 545 -15.24 12.84 -24.28
C GLU A 545 -15.16 14.03 -23.30
N SER A 546 -16.08 14.10 -22.32
CA SER A 546 -16.15 15.18 -21.33
C SER A 546 -15.29 14.87 -20.11
N LYS A 547 -13.97 14.90 -20.30
CA LYS A 547 -12.98 14.73 -19.22
C LYS A 547 -11.96 15.88 -19.21
N PRO A 548 -12.35 17.10 -18.75
CA PRO A 548 -11.49 18.28 -18.83
C PRO A 548 -10.15 18.12 -18.09
N TRP A 549 -10.10 17.29 -17.05
CA TRP A 549 -8.86 17.04 -16.30
C TRP A 549 -7.80 16.35 -17.14
N GLU A 550 -8.15 15.56 -18.16
CA GLU A 550 -7.14 14.96 -19.05
C GLU A 550 -6.44 16.03 -19.89
N LEU A 551 -7.19 17.04 -20.37
CA LEU A 551 -6.63 18.19 -21.08
C LEU A 551 -5.71 18.99 -20.17
N TYR A 552 -6.16 19.30 -18.94
CA TYR A 552 -5.35 20.07 -17.99
C TYR A 552 -4.10 19.32 -17.53
N LEU A 553 -4.16 17.99 -17.45
CA LEU A 553 -3.00 17.15 -17.18
C LEU A 553 -1.97 17.28 -18.30
N GLU A 554 -2.38 17.17 -19.56
CA GLU A 554 -1.49 17.32 -20.73
C GLU A 554 -0.91 18.75 -20.85
N GLU A 555 -1.70 19.78 -20.58
CA GLU A 555 -1.23 21.17 -20.50
C GLU A 555 -0.19 21.35 -19.39
N GLY A 556 -0.46 20.81 -18.20
CA GLY A 556 0.44 20.85 -17.06
C GLY A 556 1.77 20.14 -17.34
N GLN A 557 1.73 18.98 -18.00
CA GLN A 557 2.94 18.25 -18.41
C GLN A 557 3.82 19.07 -19.35
N LYS A 558 3.21 19.77 -20.32
CA LYS A 558 3.94 20.67 -21.24
C LYS A 558 4.56 21.85 -20.50
N LEU A 559 3.84 22.45 -19.55
CA LEU A 559 4.34 23.57 -18.75
C LEU A 559 5.49 23.16 -17.82
N LEU A 560 5.51 21.90 -17.37
CA LEU A 560 6.48 21.38 -16.41
C LEU A 560 7.64 20.59 -17.06
N GLN A 561 7.71 20.51 -18.39
CA GLN A 561 8.71 19.71 -19.13
C GLN A 561 10.17 20.12 -18.87
N GLY A 562 10.42 21.32 -18.33
CA GLY A 562 11.75 21.82 -17.96
C GLY A 562 12.09 21.75 -16.47
N GLN A 563 11.21 21.19 -15.63
CA GLN A 563 11.52 20.98 -14.21
C GLN A 563 12.49 19.79 -14.05
N GLU A 564 13.26 19.78 -12.95
CA GLU A 564 14.09 18.62 -12.61
C GLU A 564 13.26 17.37 -12.30
N VAL A 565 12.05 17.59 -11.79
CA VAL A 565 11.11 16.54 -11.45
C VAL A 565 10.29 16.17 -12.68
N HIS A 566 10.17 14.87 -12.96
CA HIS A 566 9.42 14.35 -14.10
C HIS A 566 7.94 14.19 -13.80
N PHE A 567 7.10 15.04 -14.39
CA PHE A 567 5.64 15.00 -14.26
C PHE A 567 4.93 14.11 -15.30
N MET A 568 5.71 13.35 -16.09
CA MET A 568 5.17 12.37 -17.02
C MET A 568 4.72 11.12 -16.27
N ARG A 569 3.71 10.43 -16.81
CA ARG A 569 3.26 9.16 -16.24
C ARG A 569 4.40 8.14 -16.28
N PRO A 570 4.76 7.51 -15.16
CA PRO A 570 5.68 6.37 -15.17
C PRO A 570 5.13 5.21 -16.01
N SER A 571 6.00 4.23 -16.32
CA SER A 571 5.57 3.03 -17.03
C SER A 571 4.49 2.29 -16.23
N SER A 572 3.48 1.75 -16.93
CA SER A 572 2.44 0.92 -16.28
C SER A 572 3.02 -0.31 -15.56
N THR A 573 4.21 -0.78 -15.94
CA THR A 573 4.94 -1.88 -15.29
C THR A 573 5.58 -1.53 -13.94
N THR A 574 5.63 -0.23 -13.58
CA THR A 574 6.10 0.22 -12.25
C THR A 574 4.97 0.40 -11.25
N ASP A 575 3.70 0.32 -11.69
CA ASP A 575 2.56 0.10 -10.80
C ASP A 575 2.52 -1.39 -10.42
N ARG A 576 2.95 -1.68 -9.19
CA ARG A 576 3.05 -3.04 -8.67
C ARG A 576 2.29 -3.16 -7.38
N LEU A 577 1.44 -4.17 -7.31
CA LEU A 577 0.58 -4.43 -6.18
C LEU A 577 1.13 -5.60 -5.36
N TYR A 578 1.30 -5.39 -4.06
CA TYR A 578 1.77 -6.43 -3.13
C TYR A 578 0.68 -6.78 -2.12
N MET A 579 0.64 -8.05 -1.74
CA MET A 579 -0.21 -8.56 -0.67
C MET A 579 0.66 -9.16 0.43
N ASN A 580 0.42 -8.71 1.67
CA ASN A 580 0.98 -9.35 2.85
C ASN A 580 0.20 -10.64 3.13
N ILE A 581 0.90 -11.76 3.21
CA ILE A 581 0.29 -13.06 3.51
C ILE A 581 0.55 -13.52 4.95
N GLY A 582 1.46 -12.88 5.68
CA GLY A 582 1.80 -13.18 7.09
C GLY A 582 3.29 -13.43 7.29
N GLU A 583 3.79 -13.25 8.53
CA GLU A 583 5.21 -13.44 8.91
C GLU A 583 6.19 -12.73 7.95
N ASP A 584 5.88 -11.50 7.58
CA ASP A 584 6.68 -10.66 6.67
C ASP A 584 6.80 -11.17 5.23
N ASN A 585 6.06 -12.22 4.87
CA ASN A 585 5.98 -12.74 3.52
C ASN A 585 5.03 -11.90 2.67
N VAL A 586 5.49 -11.60 1.45
CA VAL A 586 4.77 -10.77 0.49
C VAL A 586 4.72 -11.47 -0.86
N ILE A 587 3.60 -11.32 -1.55
CA ILE A 587 3.47 -11.76 -2.94
C ILE A 587 3.09 -10.57 -3.83
N GLU A 588 3.61 -10.56 -5.05
CA GLU A 588 3.18 -9.63 -6.09
C GLU A 588 1.88 -10.18 -6.71
N VAL A 589 0.85 -9.33 -6.78
CA VAL A 589 -0.49 -9.66 -7.24
C VAL A 589 -0.84 -8.79 -8.45
N GLU A 590 -1.52 -9.36 -9.44
CA GLU A 590 -2.01 -8.60 -10.59
C GLU A 590 -3.14 -7.65 -10.17
N HIS A 591 -3.23 -6.48 -10.82
CA HIS A 591 -4.37 -5.61 -10.66
C HIS A 591 -5.67 -6.30 -11.11
N PRO A 592 -6.80 -6.08 -10.42
CA PRO A 592 -8.08 -6.60 -10.84
C PRO A 592 -8.44 -6.05 -12.23
N GLN A 593 -8.94 -6.93 -13.10
CA GLN A 593 -9.26 -6.58 -14.48
C GLN A 593 -10.62 -5.87 -14.57
N PRO A 594 -10.80 -4.93 -15.52
CA PRO A 594 -12.10 -4.32 -15.77
C PRO A 594 -13.12 -5.39 -16.18
N PRO A 595 -14.36 -5.34 -15.66
CA PRO A 595 -15.47 -6.11 -16.20
C PRO A 595 -15.66 -5.87 -17.70
N GLU A 596 -16.12 -6.88 -18.43
CA GLU A 596 -16.22 -6.83 -19.90
C GLU A 596 -17.01 -5.65 -20.44
N GLU A 597 -18.05 -5.25 -19.70
CA GLU A 597 -18.95 -4.13 -20.01
C GLU A 597 -18.22 -2.80 -20.13
N ILE A 598 -17.10 -2.64 -19.42
CA ILE A 598 -16.32 -1.40 -19.37
C ILE A 598 -14.89 -1.55 -19.88
N ALA A 599 -14.47 -2.76 -20.27
CA ALA A 599 -13.12 -3.05 -20.74
C ALA A 599 -12.76 -2.24 -22.00
N SER A 600 -13.70 -1.97 -22.90
CA SER A 600 -13.45 -1.15 -24.10
C SER A 600 -13.19 0.33 -23.80
N ASN A 601 -13.65 0.82 -22.65
CA ASN A 601 -13.51 2.21 -22.22
C ASN A 601 -12.37 2.39 -21.20
N PHE A 602 -11.70 1.29 -20.84
CA PHE A 602 -10.59 1.30 -19.91
C PHE A 602 -9.31 1.59 -20.67
N ASP A 603 -8.67 2.70 -20.30
CA ASP A 603 -7.32 3.02 -20.73
C ASP A 603 -6.39 2.85 -19.51
N PRO A 604 -5.41 1.91 -19.56
CA PRO A 604 -4.49 1.70 -18.46
C PRO A 604 -3.58 2.90 -18.19
N ASP A 605 -3.35 3.76 -19.19
CA ASP A 605 -2.45 4.89 -19.10
C ASP A 605 -3.14 6.21 -18.74
N LYS A 606 -4.48 6.18 -18.56
CA LYS A 606 -5.26 7.34 -18.11
C LYS A 606 -5.71 7.20 -16.65
N PRO A 607 -5.69 8.26 -15.86
CA PRO A 607 -6.07 8.21 -14.46
C PRO A 607 -7.59 8.03 -14.30
N ARG A 608 -8.01 7.19 -13.36
CA ARG A 608 -9.42 7.08 -12.93
C ARG A 608 -9.68 8.00 -11.75
N VAL A 609 -10.95 8.35 -11.58
CA VAL A 609 -11.42 9.21 -10.49
C VAL A 609 -12.31 8.39 -9.56
N HIS A 610 -11.98 8.43 -8.28
CA HIS A 610 -12.65 7.70 -7.22
C HIS A 610 -13.21 8.65 -6.18
N TYR A 611 -14.34 8.29 -5.59
CA TYR A 611 -14.80 8.89 -4.35
C TYR A 611 -14.37 8.02 -3.19
N GLY A 612 -13.97 8.66 -2.10
CA GLY A 612 -13.67 7.90 -0.90
C GLY A 612 -13.35 8.76 0.31
N VAL A 613 -13.40 8.09 1.45
CA VAL A 613 -12.93 8.63 2.72
C VAL A 613 -11.40 8.52 2.75
N LEU A 614 -10.74 9.55 3.29
CA LEU A 614 -9.31 9.52 3.53
C LEU A 614 -8.99 9.10 4.96
N GLY A 615 -7.90 8.37 5.13
CA GLY A 615 -7.38 7.95 6.43
C GLY A 615 -6.00 8.54 6.68
N SER A 616 -5.62 8.69 7.94
CA SER A 616 -4.22 8.90 8.31
C SER A 616 -3.98 8.48 9.75
N GLY A 617 -2.72 8.52 10.18
CA GLY A 617 -2.32 8.25 11.56
C GLY A 617 -1.15 7.28 11.62
N ARG A 618 -0.11 7.66 12.36
CA ARG A 618 1.07 6.83 12.58
C ARG A 618 0.77 5.38 13.02
N PRO A 619 -0.21 5.10 13.89
CA PRO A 619 -0.48 3.73 14.33
C PRO A 619 -0.94 2.80 13.19
N VAL A 620 -1.65 3.35 12.19
CA VAL A 620 -2.19 2.56 11.08
C VAL A 620 -1.22 2.48 9.89
N VAL A 621 -0.36 3.48 9.68
CA VAL A 621 0.60 3.46 8.56
C VAL A 621 1.73 2.44 8.76
N LYS A 622 2.09 2.14 10.01
CA LYS A 622 3.18 1.21 10.35
C LYS A 622 2.92 -0.27 10.01
N SER A 623 1.66 -0.69 9.83
CA SER A 623 1.33 -2.10 9.57
C SER A 623 0.26 -2.22 8.50
N ASP A 624 0.56 -2.96 7.44
CA ASP A 624 -0.37 -3.16 6.31
C ASP A 624 -1.66 -3.85 6.77
N ALA A 625 -1.57 -4.84 7.67
CA ALA A 625 -2.73 -5.53 8.20
C ALA A 625 -3.64 -4.59 9.00
N ILE A 626 -3.06 -3.76 9.87
CA ILE A 626 -3.79 -2.75 10.65
C ILE A 626 -4.38 -1.68 9.73
N ARG A 627 -3.62 -1.23 8.72
CA ARG A 627 -4.06 -0.24 7.73
C ARG A 627 -5.29 -0.73 6.97
N LEU A 628 -5.26 -1.99 6.51
CA LEU A 628 -6.36 -2.61 5.79
C LEU A 628 -7.58 -2.87 6.70
N ASP A 629 -7.38 -3.27 7.96
CA ASP A 629 -8.49 -3.41 8.92
C ASP A 629 -9.16 -2.05 9.20
N PHE A 630 -8.36 -1.01 9.45
CA PHE A 630 -8.86 0.36 9.61
C PHE A 630 -9.60 0.84 8.37
N ALA A 631 -9.06 0.56 7.17
CA ALA A 631 -9.70 0.91 5.92
C ALA A 631 -11.03 0.20 5.70
N GLY A 632 -11.11 -1.09 6.04
CA GLY A 632 -12.34 -1.87 5.98
C GLY A 632 -13.42 -1.33 6.93
N LYS A 633 -13.04 -0.98 8.17
CA LYS A 633 -13.96 -0.47 9.20
C LYS A 633 -14.55 0.90 8.87
N TYR A 634 -13.77 1.78 8.23
CA TYR A 634 -14.16 3.17 7.99
C TYR A 634 -14.32 3.54 6.50
N ASN A 635 -14.34 2.53 5.61
CA ASN A 635 -14.47 2.68 4.16
C ASN A 635 -13.44 3.65 3.54
N ILE A 636 -12.19 3.55 4.01
CA ILE A 636 -11.09 4.41 3.54
C ILE A 636 -10.62 3.94 2.17
N LYS A 637 -10.39 4.89 1.27
CA LYS A 637 -9.88 4.63 -0.09
C LYS A 637 -8.44 5.03 -0.30
N ALA A 638 -7.95 5.99 0.48
CA ALA A 638 -6.56 6.39 0.43
C ALA A 638 -6.10 6.92 1.78
N PHE A 639 -4.81 6.79 2.05
CA PHE A 639 -4.15 7.30 3.23
C PHE A 639 -3.20 8.43 2.88
N ASP A 640 -3.12 9.45 3.72
CA ASP A 640 -2.18 10.57 3.53
C ASP A 640 -1.30 10.83 4.77
N THR A 641 -0.44 11.84 4.66
CA THR A 641 0.59 12.20 5.64
C THR A 641 0.10 13.13 6.76
N GLU A 642 -1.06 12.82 7.36
CA GLU A 642 -1.56 13.41 8.62
C GLU A 642 -1.88 14.91 8.59
N PHE A 643 -3.07 15.24 8.06
CA PHE A 643 -3.58 16.60 7.93
C PHE A 643 -4.58 17.02 9.04
N ASP A 644 -4.62 16.32 10.17
CA ASP A 644 -5.58 16.58 11.25
C ASP A 644 -5.48 18.03 11.77
N GLN A 645 -4.27 18.56 11.97
CA GLN A 645 -4.05 19.94 12.41
C GLN A 645 -4.38 21.00 11.36
N VAL A 646 -4.23 20.66 10.08
CA VAL A 646 -4.67 21.51 8.97
C VAL A 646 -6.19 21.60 8.96
N LEU A 647 -6.88 20.46 9.11
CA LEU A 647 -8.33 20.38 9.20
C LEU A 647 -8.89 21.12 10.43
N GLU A 648 -8.28 20.94 11.61
CA GLU A 648 -8.63 21.68 12.82
C GLU A 648 -8.49 23.20 12.61
N SER A 649 -7.46 23.64 11.89
CA SER A 649 -7.26 25.05 11.55
C SER A 649 -8.30 25.57 10.55
N ILE A 650 -8.65 24.79 9.53
CA ILE A 650 -9.72 25.14 8.55
C ILE A 650 -11.05 25.34 9.28
N ILE A 651 -11.44 24.37 10.11
CA ILE A 651 -12.71 24.40 10.86
C ILE A 651 -12.68 25.50 11.92
N GLY A 652 -11.57 25.66 12.64
CA GLY A 652 -11.39 26.70 13.66
C GLY A 652 -11.49 28.12 13.09
N ASN A 653 -11.07 28.32 11.84
CA ASN A 653 -11.23 29.57 11.09
C ASN A 653 -12.60 29.66 10.38
N ARG A 654 -13.56 28.81 10.76
CA ARG A 654 -14.97 28.79 10.28
C ARG A 654 -15.10 28.64 8.77
N LYS A 655 -14.20 27.87 8.15
CA LYS A 655 -14.33 27.50 6.73
C LYS A 655 -15.15 26.22 6.66
N ASP A 656 -16.39 26.38 6.22
CA ASP A 656 -17.38 25.29 6.17
C ASP A 656 -17.32 24.47 4.88
N SER A 657 -16.71 25.02 3.82
CA SER A 657 -16.51 24.35 2.53
C SER A 657 -15.04 23.99 2.32
N PHE A 658 -14.72 22.70 2.39
CA PHE A 658 -13.39 22.20 2.08
C PHE A 658 -13.41 20.79 1.50
N MET A 659 -12.36 20.44 0.76
CA MET A 659 -12.19 19.09 0.22
C MET A 659 -10.71 18.73 0.04
N PHE A 660 -10.45 17.42 0.01
CA PHE A 660 -9.16 16.87 -0.38
C PHE A 660 -9.24 16.25 -1.77
N ILE A 661 -8.17 16.44 -2.54
CA ILE A 661 -7.98 15.81 -3.85
C ILE A 661 -6.59 15.19 -3.83
N ARG A 662 -6.54 13.86 -3.86
CA ARG A 662 -5.31 13.10 -3.68
C ARG A 662 -5.00 12.27 -4.91
N GLY A 663 -3.84 12.53 -5.51
CA GLY A 663 -3.27 11.66 -6.54
C GLY A 663 -2.56 10.48 -5.89
N ILE A 664 -2.69 9.30 -6.46
CA ILE A 664 -2.17 8.08 -5.83
C ILE A 664 -0.77 7.77 -6.32
N SER A 665 0.19 7.76 -5.40
CA SER A 665 1.60 7.51 -5.72
C SER A 665 2.14 6.19 -5.17
N ASP A 666 1.57 5.66 -4.08
CA ASP A 666 1.91 4.33 -3.54
C ASP A 666 0.67 3.62 -2.95
N TYR A 667 0.88 2.55 -2.18
CA TYR A 667 -0.15 1.81 -1.45
C TYR A 667 -0.01 1.92 0.08
N THR A 668 0.68 2.97 0.56
CA THR A 668 0.86 3.26 1.99
C THR A 668 0.18 4.56 2.39
N ASP A 669 0.79 5.71 2.11
CA ASP A 669 0.39 7.04 2.56
C ASP A 669 0.84 8.16 1.59
N GLY A 670 1.43 7.78 0.45
CA GLY A 670 1.97 8.68 -0.56
C GLY A 670 3.46 9.02 -0.39
N SER A 671 4.11 8.57 0.69
CA SER A 671 5.48 8.98 1.03
C SER A 671 6.59 8.17 0.36
N LYS A 672 6.30 6.99 -0.20
CA LYS A 672 7.33 5.97 -0.49
C LYS A 672 7.78 5.92 -1.94
N ASN A 673 6.85 6.01 -2.87
CA ASN A 673 7.13 5.83 -4.29
C ASN A 673 7.40 7.18 -4.97
N LYS A 674 8.65 7.64 -4.84
CA LYS A 674 9.10 8.94 -5.35
C LYS A 674 8.92 9.13 -6.86
N GLU A 675 8.98 8.04 -7.64
CA GLU A 675 8.81 8.10 -9.10
C GLU A 675 7.40 8.54 -9.50
N TRP A 676 6.38 8.07 -8.78
CA TRP A 676 4.97 8.33 -9.08
C TRP A 676 4.45 9.64 -8.48
N GLN A 677 5.08 10.14 -7.41
CA GLN A 677 4.66 11.34 -6.69
C GLN A 677 4.37 12.57 -7.59
N PRO A 678 5.23 12.94 -8.54
CA PRO A 678 5.01 14.15 -9.34
C PRO A 678 3.82 14.01 -10.29
N TYR A 679 3.74 12.89 -11.01
CA TYR A 679 2.61 12.62 -11.91
C TYR A 679 1.28 12.55 -11.14
N ALA A 680 1.27 11.86 -9.99
CA ALA A 680 0.11 11.78 -9.12
C ALA A 680 -0.34 13.18 -8.65
N ALA A 681 0.61 14.00 -8.19
CA ALA A 681 0.32 15.38 -7.76
C ALA A 681 -0.26 16.23 -8.90
N LEU A 682 0.29 16.11 -10.12
CA LEU A 682 -0.23 16.83 -11.28
C LEU A 682 -1.63 16.39 -11.68
N THR A 683 -1.90 15.09 -11.57
CA THR A 683 -3.23 14.54 -11.85
C THR A 683 -4.27 15.08 -10.85
N ALA A 684 -3.92 15.15 -9.57
CA ALA A 684 -4.75 15.77 -8.55
C ALA A 684 -5.01 17.26 -8.83
N ALA A 685 -3.97 18.01 -9.22
CA ALA A 685 -4.08 19.42 -9.57
C ALA A 685 -4.94 19.67 -10.82
N ALA A 686 -4.84 18.81 -11.84
CA ALA A 686 -5.66 18.88 -13.03
C ALA A 686 -7.15 18.65 -12.71
N PHE A 687 -7.46 17.72 -11.80
CA PHE A 687 -8.83 17.52 -11.34
C PHE A 687 -9.34 18.70 -10.49
N MET A 688 -8.49 19.27 -9.62
CA MET A 688 -8.78 20.51 -8.89
C MET A 688 -9.15 21.65 -9.84
N LYS A 689 -8.37 21.88 -10.90
CA LYS A 689 -8.66 22.90 -11.93
C LYS A 689 -10.05 22.70 -12.55
N THR A 690 -10.42 21.44 -12.79
CA THR A 690 -11.74 21.09 -13.34
C THR A 690 -12.88 21.45 -12.39
N ILE A 691 -12.73 21.15 -11.09
CA ILE A 691 -13.74 21.52 -10.09
C ILE A 691 -13.86 23.04 -9.99
N ILE A 692 -12.74 23.76 -9.84
CA ILE A 692 -12.77 25.21 -9.65
C ILE A 692 -13.43 25.91 -10.84
N LYS A 693 -13.14 25.49 -12.08
CA LYS A 693 -13.78 26.06 -13.28
C LYS A 693 -15.28 25.75 -13.40
N ALA A 694 -15.79 24.76 -12.65
CA ALA A 694 -17.21 24.42 -12.62
C ALA A 694 -17.96 25.07 -11.45
N LEU A 695 -17.27 25.76 -10.54
CA LEU A 695 -17.91 26.51 -9.46
C LEU A 695 -18.52 27.80 -10.00
N THR A 696 -19.69 28.16 -9.47
CA THR A 696 -20.29 29.49 -9.66
C THR A 696 -19.40 30.55 -9.03
N ASN A 697 -19.24 31.68 -9.71
CA ASN A 697 -18.49 32.83 -9.23
C ASN A 697 -19.46 33.98 -8.92
N PRO A 698 -19.83 34.20 -7.65
CA PRO A 698 -20.78 35.26 -7.28
C PRO A 698 -20.34 36.66 -7.71
N LEU A 699 -19.03 36.89 -7.87
CA LEU A 699 -18.49 38.18 -8.30
C LEU A 699 -18.69 38.46 -9.80
N VAL A 700 -18.99 37.43 -10.59
CA VAL A 700 -19.17 37.51 -12.06
C VAL A 700 -20.60 37.15 -12.45
N ASP A 701 -21.20 36.13 -11.82
CA ASP A 701 -22.50 35.54 -12.18
C ASP A 701 -23.72 36.39 -11.77
N ASP A 702 -23.57 37.37 -10.88
CA ASP A 702 -24.66 38.26 -10.41
C ASP A 702 -24.87 39.51 -11.33
N PHE A 703 -24.25 39.54 -12.51
CA PHE A 703 -24.41 40.58 -13.55
C PHE A 703 -24.90 39.97 -14.87
#